data_AF-A0A9W9NN80-F1
#
_entry.id   AF-A0A9W9NN80-F1
#
_cell.length_a   1.000
_cell.length_b   1.000
_cell.length_c   1.000
_cell.angle_alpha   90.00
_cell.angle_beta   90.00
_cell.angle_gamma   90.00
#
_symmetry.space_group_name_H-M   'P 1'
#
loop_
_entity.id
_entity.type
_entity.pdbx_description
1 polymer ?
#
loop_
_entity_poly.entity_id
_entity_poly.type
_entity_poly.pdbx_seq_one_letter_code
_entity_poly.pdbx_strand_id
1 'polypeptide(L)'
;MFGPKTWVWATLAASAVPSLAARASLNLGNGFDLTIDKDSNHLSIARGNSSIWETIPGKPFLSASSGVDDVAGSSGNFKITDVDEDKCTDQQIRRVSQLSWNGSFNNKASVVEGTLSGCGDDSVDFSFAVWVPAELSDRIAFHIDVKPGPSNDAASKLFLTYRSSKSEDFYGMGGQGSFASLKNQSVPIFSREQGVGRGDQPTTELQNKDSFFAGGDHFTTYSAVPQYISSKARVFHLSEESTAYTKFDFTESEAVTVRYAALTVDGYFIQAENMLDGITKLTEYTGRMAELPRWVDTGAVLGIQGGQDKVNKIVDQGLRQDCPIAAVWLQDWSGTHSQSVSYMPLKVSRLWWNWESDAKLYPTWKQFVQDLRDQHNVRTLSYVNPFLANVSTKPDGYRRDLFLEATKGGYMIQNSTTNSTSIVSSGPGIEAGIVDLTNPTARNWFRNVLIDEVFSANISGYMCDFGEYTPVTPDTQFYNKSIDPMFYHNQYPRDWPKLHHSLTKTVSSFKESILFQRSSALGSQRYMNLYWAGDQDTNWGVNDGIKSSVTVMGHMGLSGFAHGHVEIGGYTTTFTEEAVVNRTAELLGRWGELSAVSSAVFRSHEGNVPQLNAQFYTNSTTYAYYAYNARMFRSLATYRRRILDTESKKLGWPLLRMPVIYHPDDAKAKNISYESFYLGADLYVAPVLDSGRTSVEVYLPGTETFTHVWNGKKYHGGQTIRVAAPYGKPAVFVVGQPKHNDLKDFLEFARKENGTVIHV
;
A
#
# COMPACT_ATOMS: atom_id res chain seq x y z
N MET A 1 -15.76 -19.18 5.11
CA MET A 1 -15.95 -20.36 4.24
C MET A 1 -15.69 -19.92 2.81
N PHE A 2 -14.50 -20.23 2.32
CA PHE A 2 -14.10 -20.49 0.94
C PHE A 2 -12.67 -21.01 1.14
N GLY A 3 -12.51 -22.33 1.21
CA GLY A 3 -11.19 -22.95 1.34
C GLY A 3 -10.42 -22.80 0.02
N PRO A 4 -9.09 -22.98 0.03
CA PRO A 4 -8.31 -22.98 -1.19
C PRO A 4 -8.88 -24.08 -2.09
N LYS A 5 -9.32 -23.70 -3.30
CA LYS A 5 -9.55 -24.68 -4.35
C LYS A 5 -8.18 -25.20 -4.75
N THR A 6 -7.68 -26.19 -4.03
CA THR A 6 -6.72 -27.12 -4.58
C THR A 6 -7.40 -27.76 -5.78
N TRP A 7 -7.07 -27.25 -6.97
CA TRP A 7 -7.50 -27.87 -8.21
C TRP A 7 -6.84 -29.23 -8.25
N VAL A 8 -7.61 -30.25 -7.85
CA VAL A 8 -7.22 -31.65 -8.02
C VAL A 8 -7.12 -31.85 -9.53
N TRP A 9 -5.89 -31.91 -10.02
CA TRP A 9 -5.54 -32.46 -11.32
C TRP A 9 -5.94 -33.94 -11.34
N ALA A 10 -7.23 -34.20 -11.49
CA ALA A 10 -7.71 -35.51 -11.88
C ALA A 10 -7.34 -35.67 -13.36
N THR A 11 -6.58 -36.72 -13.64
CA THR A 11 -6.23 -37.23 -14.96
C THR A 11 -7.40 -37.10 -15.94
N LEU A 12 -7.38 -36.05 -16.75
CA LEU A 12 -8.29 -35.90 -17.88
C LEU A 12 -7.78 -36.83 -18.98
N ALA A 13 -8.54 -37.90 -19.23
CA ALA A 13 -8.39 -38.69 -20.44
C ALA A 13 -8.55 -37.76 -21.65
N ALA A 14 -7.45 -37.52 -22.36
CA ALA A 14 -7.43 -36.71 -23.56
C ALA A 14 -8.29 -37.37 -24.64
N SER A 15 -9.47 -36.81 -24.92
CA SER A 15 -10.06 -36.98 -26.24
C SER A 15 -9.17 -36.24 -27.23
N ALA A 16 -8.56 -36.97 -28.16
CA ALA A 16 -7.67 -36.43 -29.17
C ALA A 16 -8.46 -35.49 -30.10
N VAL A 17 -8.31 -34.18 -29.87
CA VAL A 17 -8.73 -33.13 -30.81
C VAL A 17 -7.56 -32.87 -31.79
N PRO A 18 -7.79 -32.71 -33.10
CA PRO A 18 -6.70 -32.54 -34.08
C PRO A 18 -5.82 -31.33 -33.75
N SER A 19 -4.50 -31.43 -33.99
CA SER A 19 -3.63 -30.27 -33.91
C SER A 19 -4.10 -29.22 -34.92
N LEU A 20 -4.48 -28.03 -34.44
CA LEU A 20 -4.90 -26.92 -35.30
C LEU A 20 -3.73 -26.43 -36.19
N ALA A 21 -4.08 -25.80 -37.33
CA ALA A 21 -3.15 -25.27 -38.33
C ALA A 21 -2.10 -24.29 -37.73
N ALA A 22 -1.06 -23.97 -38.51
CA ALA A 22 0.01 -23.04 -38.13
C ALA A 22 -0.52 -21.68 -37.60
N ARG A 23 -1.68 -21.26 -38.14
CA ARG A 23 -2.51 -20.20 -37.59
C ARG A 23 -3.86 -20.74 -37.11
N ALA A 24 -4.24 -20.41 -35.89
CA ALA A 24 -5.51 -20.80 -35.31
C ALA A 24 -6.20 -19.58 -34.68
N SER A 25 -7.53 -19.54 -34.76
CA SER A 25 -8.36 -18.59 -34.02
C SER A 25 -9.36 -19.39 -33.18
N LEU A 26 -9.41 -19.10 -31.88
CA LEU A 26 -10.17 -19.85 -30.88
C LEU A 26 -11.09 -18.91 -30.11
N ASN A 27 -12.37 -19.23 -30.10
CA ASN A 27 -13.33 -18.48 -29.30
C ASN A 27 -13.19 -18.80 -27.81
N LEU A 28 -12.94 -17.79 -26.99
CA LEU A 28 -12.83 -17.88 -25.54
C LEU A 28 -14.16 -17.65 -24.81
N GLY A 29 -15.20 -17.20 -25.53
CA GLY A 29 -16.50 -16.80 -24.98
C GLY A 29 -16.64 -15.29 -24.82
N ASN A 30 -17.87 -14.81 -24.63
CA ASN A 30 -18.22 -13.40 -24.44
C ASN A 30 -17.61 -12.39 -25.46
N GLY A 31 -17.42 -12.87 -26.71
CA GLY A 31 -16.84 -12.09 -27.80
C GLY A 31 -15.31 -11.96 -27.77
N PHE A 32 -14.62 -12.69 -26.88
CA PHE A 32 -13.16 -12.78 -26.87
C PHE A 32 -12.68 -13.92 -27.77
N ASP A 33 -11.63 -13.64 -28.54
CA ASP A 33 -10.98 -14.61 -29.40
C ASP A 33 -9.46 -14.60 -29.17
N LEU A 34 -8.87 -15.79 -29.09
CA LEU A 34 -7.42 -16.01 -29.06
C LEU A 34 -6.95 -16.37 -30.47
N THR A 35 -6.06 -15.57 -31.03
CA THR A 35 -5.36 -15.88 -32.28
C THR A 35 -3.93 -16.34 -31.97
N ILE A 36 -3.48 -17.37 -32.67
CA ILE A 36 -2.20 -18.04 -32.45
C ILE A 36 -1.52 -18.19 -33.81
N ASP A 37 -0.26 -17.80 -33.89
CA ASP A 37 0.65 -18.07 -35.00
C ASP A 37 1.88 -18.81 -34.43
N LYS A 38 1.95 -20.11 -34.70
CA LYS A 38 2.97 -21.01 -34.14
C LYS A 38 4.36 -20.73 -34.68
N ASP A 39 4.46 -20.34 -35.95
CA ASP A 39 5.72 -20.12 -36.65
C ASP A 39 6.45 -18.88 -36.11
N SER A 40 5.69 -17.94 -35.52
CA SER A 40 6.20 -16.72 -34.92
C SER A 40 6.04 -16.64 -33.40
N ASN A 41 5.66 -17.74 -32.72
CA ASN A 41 5.36 -17.75 -31.28
C ASN A 41 4.43 -16.60 -30.85
N HIS A 42 3.48 -16.23 -31.70
CA HIS A 42 2.64 -15.07 -31.50
C HIS A 42 1.25 -15.46 -30.99
N LEU A 43 0.85 -14.89 -29.86
CA LEU A 43 -0.48 -15.00 -29.28
C LEU A 43 -1.09 -13.61 -29.19
N SER A 44 -2.35 -13.46 -29.60
CA SER A 44 -3.09 -12.21 -29.43
C SER A 44 -4.52 -12.47 -29.01
N ILE A 45 -4.98 -11.76 -27.99
CA ILE A 45 -6.36 -11.81 -27.51
C ILE A 45 -7.05 -10.49 -27.84
N ALA A 46 -8.19 -10.58 -28.49
CA ALA A 46 -9.01 -9.43 -28.86
C ALA A 46 -10.47 -9.66 -28.44
N ARG A 47 -11.22 -8.56 -28.29
CA ARG A 47 -12.67 -8.57 -28.17
C ARG A 47 -13.26 -7.71 -29.29
N GLY A 48 -13.82 -8.35 -30.32
CA GLY A 48 -14.14 -7.64 -31.57
C GLY A 48 -12.89 -7.00 -32.18
N ASN A 49 -12.91 -5.67 -32.38
CA ASN A 49 -11.78 -4.93 -32.95
C ASN A 49 -10.78 -4.41 -31.90
N SER A 50 -11.04 -4.63 -30.61
CA SER A 50 -10.19 -4.11 -29.52
C SER A 50 -9.16 -5.14 -29.10
N SER A 51 -7.87 -4.82 -29.24
CA SER A 51 -6.76 -5.64 -28.73
C SER A 51 -6.67 -5.54 -27.21
N ILE A 52 -6.68 -6.69 -26.52
CA ILE A 52 -6.62 -6.80 -25.06
C ILE A 52 -5.18 -7.05 -24.61
N TRP A 53 -4.52 -8.03 -25.24
CA TRP A 53 -3.20 -8.49 -24.89
C TRP A 53 -2.58 -9.21 -26.09
N GLU A 54 -1.28 -9.03 -26.34
CA GLU A 54 -0.56 -9.73 -27.39
C GLU A 54 0.91 -9.94 -27.03
N THR A 55 1.51 -11.02 -27.51
CA THR A 55 2.94 -11.28 -27.39
C THR A 55 3.73 -10.57 -28.50
N ILE A 56 5.06 -10.65 -28.47
CA ILE A 56 5.90 -10.05 -29.51
C ILE A 56 6.19 -11.11 -30.58
N PRO A 57 5.76 -10.93 -31.85
CA PRO A 57 6.06 -11.88 -32.91
C PRO A 57 7.56 -12.14 -33.06
N GLY A 58 7.93 -13.41 -33.17
CA GLY A 58 9.29 -13.89 -33.31
C GLY A 58 10.10 -13.88 -32.01
N LYS A 59 9.51 -13.55 -30.85
CA LYS A 59 10.16 -13.64 -29.54
C LYS A 59 9.44 -14.67 -28.65
N PRO A 60 10.18 -15.45 -27.85
CA PRO A 60 9.59 -16.27 -26.79
C PRO A 60 8.75 -15.41 -25.83
N PHE A 61 7.50 -15.79 -25.63
CA PHE A 61 6.62 -15.13 -24.65
C PHE A 61 6.65 -15.79 -23.28
N LEU A 62 7.12 -17.04 -23.20
CA LEU A 62 7.51 -17.69 -21.96
C LEU A 62 8.99 -18.03 -22.00
N SER A 63 9.62 -17.95 -20.83
CA SER A 63 10.95 -18.45 -20.56
C SER A 63 10.98 -19.02 -19.16
N ALA A 64 12.00 -19.81 -18.84
CA ALA A 64 12.30 -20.23 -17.49
C ALA A 64 13.79 -20.07 -17.21
N SER A 65 14.18 -20.04 -15.95
CA SER A 65 15.58 -20.04 -15.53
C SER A 65 15.76 -20.84 -14.26
N SER A 66 16.97 -21.35 -14.06
CA SER A 66 17.46 -21.92 -12.82
C SER A 66 18.13 -20.81 -11.97
N GLY A 67 18.93 -21.22 -10.99
CA GLY A 67 19.59 -20.34 -10.02
C GLY A 67 18.75 -20.09 -8.77
N VAL A 68 19.40 -19.65 -7.70
CA VAL A 68 18.78 -19.31 -6.40
C VAL A 68 18.98 -17.82 -6.15
N ASP A 69 17.89 -17.08 -5.95
CA ASP A 69 17.99 -15.65 -5.63
C ASP A 69 18.68 -15.46 -4.28
N ASP A 70 19.60 -14.49 -4.21
CA ASP A 70 20.24 -14.14 -2.95
C ASP A 70 19.33 -13.20 -2.16
N VAL A 71 18.81 -13.69 -1.03
CA VAL A 71 17.90 -12.95 -0.15
C VAL A 71 18.61 -12.74 1.18
N ALA A 72 19.06 -11.51 1.39
CA ALA A 72 19.63 -11.08 2.67
C ALA A 72 18.64 -10.13 3.35
N GLY A 73 18.41 -10.34 4.65
CA GLY A 73 17.51 -9.48 5.40
C GLY A 73 17.81 -9.40 6.89
N SER A 74 17.48 -8.27 7.49
CA SER A 74 17.60 -8.03 8.92
C SER A 74 16.62 -6.94 9.36
N SER A 75 15.91 -7.18 10.46
CA SER A 75 14.96 -6.24 11.05
C SER A 75 13.99 -5.60 10.02
N GLY A 76 13.45 -6.43 9.12
CA GLY A 76 12.47 -6.03 8.10
C GLY A 76 13.05 -5.37 6.86
N ASN A 77 14.35 -5.07 6.84
CA ASN A 77 15.05 -4.66 5.63
C ASN A 77 15.44 -5.91 4.86
N PHE A 78 15.11 -5.96 3.57
CA PHE A 78 15.45 -7.08 2.69
C PHE A 78 16.08 -6.56 1.40
N LYS A 79 17.22 -7.12 1.03
CA LYS A 79 17.85 -6.93 -0.27
C LYS A 79 17.82 -8.26 -1.00
N ILE A 80 17.23 -8.24 -2.20
CA ILE A 80 17.13 -9.40 -3.07
C ILE A 80 17.98 -9.11 -4.30
N THR A 81 18.91 -10.02 -4.60
CA THR A 81 19.66 -10.01 -5.85
C THR A 81 19.11 -11.14 -6.72
N ASP A 82 18.52 -10.76 -7.86
CA ASP A 82 18.00 -11.75 -8.82
C ASP A 82 19.16 -12.54 -9.43
N VAL A 83 19.07 -13.87 -9.40
CA VAL A 83 20.06 -14.77 -10.03
C VAL A 83 19.33 -15.62 -11.03
N ASP A 84 19.59 -15.42 -12.32
CA ASP A 84 18.98 -16.19 -13.40
C ASP A 84 20.08 -16.94 -14.15
N GLU A 85 20.11 -18.25 -13.98
CA GLU A 85 21.04 -19.16 -14.67
C GLU A 85 20.29 -19.95 -15.74
N ASP A 86 20.99 -20.37 -16.80
CA ASP A 86 20.45 -21.20 -17.87
C ASP A 86 19.08 -20.76 -18.37
N LYS A 87 18.90 -19.44 -18.52
CA LYS A 87 17.63 -18.87 -18.93
C LYS A 87 17.32 -19.32 -20.36
N CYS A 88 16.19 -19.99 -20.53
CA CYS A 88 15.71 -20.46 -21.82
C CYS A 88 15.69 -19.33 -22.85
N THR A 89 16.27 -19.57 -24.02
CA THR A 89 16.40 -18.56 -25.07
C THR A 89 15.43 -18.77 -26.22
N ASP A 90 14.80 -19.95 -26.31
CA ASP A 90 13.89 -20.30 -27.38
C ASP A 90 12.64 -21.03 -26.86
N GLN A 91 11.56 -20.97 -27.65
CA GLN A 91 10.25 -21.51 -27.35
C GLN A 91 9.65 -22.12 -28.61
N GLN A 92 9.01 -23.29 -28.47
CA GLN A 92 8.23 -23.90 -29.54
C GLN A 92 6.82 -24.25 -29.05
N ILE A 93 5.79 -23.72 -29.73
CA ILE A 93 4.41 -24.17 -29.54
C ILE A 93 4.21 -25.52 -30.23
N ARG A 94 3.94 -26.58 -29.46
CA ARG A 94 3.70 -27.93 -29.98
C ARG A 94 2.22 -28.18 -30.23
N ARG A 95 1.37 -27.80 -29.28
CA ARG A 95 -0.05 -28.13 -29.30
C ARG A 95 -0.90 -26.96 -28.82
N VAL A 96 -2.07 -26.85 -29.43
CA VAL A 96 -3.13 -25.95 -28.99
C VAL A 96 -4.40 -26.77 -28.90
N SER A 97 -5.10 -26.68 -27.78
CA SER A 97 -6.35 -27.40 -27.55
C SER A 97 -7.37 -26.54 -26.80
N GLN A 98 -8.65 -26.88 -26.90
CA GLN A 98 -9.69 -26.37 -26.01
C GLN A 98 -10.12 -27.49 -25.06
N LEU A 99 -9.90 -27.31 -23.77
CA LEU A 99 -10.20 -28.29 -22.73
C LEU A 99 -11.40 -27.84 -21.90
N SER A 100 -12.15 -28.79 -21.34
CA SER A 100 -13.20 -28.48 -20.36
C SER A 100 -12.60 -27.79 -19.15
N TRP A 101 -13.14 -26.63 -18.78
CA TRP A 101 -12.61 -25.81 -17.68
C TRP A 101 -13.72 -25.27 -16.79
N ASN A 102 -13.82 -25.81 -15.58
CA ASN A 102 -14.87 -25.40 -14.64
C ASN A 102 -14.66 -23.95 -14.18
N GLY A 103 -15.74 -23.18 -14.08
CA GLY A 103 -15.69 -21.76 -13.72
C GLY A 103 -15.29 -20.81 -14.85
N SER A 104 -15.14 -21.31 -16.09
CA SER A 104 -15.09 -20.47 -17.29
C SER A 104 -16.49 -20.22 -17.85
N PHE A 105 -16.64 -19.12 -18.59
CA PHE A 105 -17.90 -18.64 -19.16
C PHE A 105 -18.59 -19.66 -20.08
N ASN A 106 -17.81 -20.42 -20.86
CA ASN A 106 -18.31 -21.41 -21.82
C ASN A 106 -17.88 -22.85 -21.46
N ASN A 107 -17.49 -23.10 -20.21
CA ASN A 107 -16.93 -24.36 -19.72
C ASN A 107 -15.67 -24.82 -20.48
N LYS A 108 -14.91 -23.91 -21.11
CA LYS A 108 -13.68 -24.21 -21.83
C LYS A 108 -12.54 -23.24 -21.48
N ALA A 109 -11.32 -23.74 -21.54
CA ALA A 109 -10.10 -22.95 -21.62
C ALA A 109 -9.34 -23.32 -22.90
N SER A 110 -8.69 -22.33 -23.51
CA SER A 110 -7.75 -22.60 -24.60
C SER A 110 -6.36 -22.78 -23.99
N VAL A 111 -5.74 -23.91 -24.26
CA VAL A 111 -4.44 -24.31 -23.68
C VAL A 111 -3.41 -24.42 -24.78
N VAL A 112 -2.34 -23.64 -24.64
CA VAL A 112 -1.15 -23.65 -25.49
C VAL A 112 -0.08 -24.45 -24.76
N GLU A 113 0.35 -25.56 -25.35
CA GLU A 113 1.38 -26.44 -24.81
C GLU A 113 2.60 -26.40 -25.73
N GLY A 114 3.78 -26.42 -25.14
CA GLY A 114 5.01 -26.35 -25.90
C GLY A 114 6.22 -26.65 -25.04
N THR A 115 7.37 -26.27 -25.56
CA THR A 115 8.65 -26.54 -24.91
C THR A 115 9.54 -25.33 -25.00
N LEU A 116 10.26 -25.06 -23.91
CA LEU A 116 11.32 -24.07 -23.82
C LEU A 116 12.66 -24.80 -24.01
N SER A 117 13.57 -24.15 -24.73
CA SER A 117 14.88 -24.72 -25.05
C SER A 117 15.97 -23.66 -24.99
N GLY A 118 17.23 -24.12 -25.08
CA GLY A 118 18.38 -23.27 -24.78
C GLY A 118 18.44 -22.87 -23.32
N CYS A 119 17.96 -23.74 -22.42
CA CYS A 119 18.02 -23.60 -20.97
C CYS A 119 19.21 -24.41 -20.43
N GLY A 120 20.43 -24.08 -20.89
CA GLY A 120 21.59 -24.96 -20.70
C GLY A 120 21.47 -26.25 -21.54
N ASP A 121 21.69 -27.41 -20.92
CA ASP A 121 21.52 -28.74 -21.54
C ASP A 121 20.07 -29.26 -21.51
N ASP A 122 19.16 -28.53 -20.85
CA ASP A 122 17.78 -28.95 -20.62
C ASP A 122 16.79 -28.40 -21.65
N SER A 123 15.65 -29.09 -21.71
CA SER A 123 14.45 -28.64 -22.39
C SER A 123 13.24 -28.88 -21.48
N VAL A 124 12.43 -27.85 -21.26
CA VAL A 124 11.34 -27.89 -20.29
C VAL A 124 10.00 -27.65 -20.96
N ASP A 125 9.01 -28.48 -20.63
CA ASP A 125 7.66 -28.32 -21.16
C ASP A 125 6.91 -27.21 -20.42
N PHE A 126 6.04 -26.51 -21.14
CA PHE A 126 5.13 -25.52 -20.57
C PHE A 126 3.70 -25.73 -21.02
N SER A 127 2.76 -25.22 -20.21
CA SER A 127 1.38 -24.99 -20.60
C SER A 127 0.95 -23.57 -20.24
N PHE A 128 0.17 -22.94 -21.13
CA PHE A 128 -0.42 -21.64 -20.93
C PHE A 128 -1.91 -21.72 -21.28
N ALA A 129 -2.74 -21.70 -20.24
CA ALA A 129 -4.19 -21.73 -20.36
C ALA A 129 -4.77 -20.32 -20.23
N VAL A 130 -5.72 -19.98 -21.10
CA VAL A 130 -6.49 -18.74 -21.03
C VAL A 130 -7.98 -19.00 -21.18
N TRP A 131 -8.80 -18.30 -20.40
CA TRP A 131 -10.25 -18.42 -20.45
C TRP A 131 -10.93 -17.12 -20.00
N VAL A 132 -12.20 -16.95 -20.38
CA VAL A 132 -13.07 -15.92 -19.80
C VAL A 132 -13.69 -16.50 -18.51
N PRO A 133 -13.48 -15.90 -17.33
CA PRO A 133 -14.12 -16.35 -16.08
C PRO A 133 -15.64 -16.23 -16.14
N ALA A 134 -16.36 -17.17 -15.54
CA ALA A 134 -17.83 -17.14 -15.51
C ALA A 134 -18.37 -15.92 -14.72
N GLU A 135 -17.79 -15.64 -13.55
CA GLU A 135 -18.25 -14.56 -12.66
C GLU A 135 -17.72 -13.17 -13.06
N LEU A 136 -16.59 -13.12 -13.77
CA LEU A 136 -15.93 -11.90 -14.23
C LEU A 136 -15.70 -12.00 -15.74
N SER A 137 -16.79 -11.96 -16.50
CA SER A 137 -16.76 -12.27 -17.94
C SER A 137 -16.18 -11.16 -18.82
N ASP A 138 -15.75 -10.04 -18.22
CA ASP A 138 -15.22 -8.86 -18.89
C ASP A 138 -13.69 -8.85 -19.04
N ARG A 139 -13.04 -9.95 -18.65
CA ARG A 139 -11.58 -10.11 -18.64
C ARG A 139 -11.16 -11.52 -19.02
N ILE A 140 -9.86 -11.70 -19.17
CA ILE A 140 -9.22 -12.99 -19.41
C ILE A 140 -8.47 -13.40 -18.15
N ALA A 141 -8.75 -14.60 -17.65
CA ALA A 141 -7.87 -15.26 -16.69
C ALA A 141 -6.84 -16.10 -17.42
N PHE A 142 -5.68 -16.25 -16.79
CA PHE A 142 -4.64 -17.12 -17.27
C PHE A 142 -4.06 -18.00 -16.16
N HIS A 143 -3.52 -19.14 -16.57
CA HIS A 143 -2.72 -20.05 -15.77
C HIS A 143 -1.50 -20.49 -16.59
N ILE A 144 -0.31 -20.37 -16.03
CA ILE A 144 0.95 -20.82 -16.65
C ILE A 144 1.55 -21.88 -15.74
N ASP A 145 1.99 -22.99 -16.33
CA ASP A 145 2.74 -24.05 -15.66
C ASP A 145 3.97 -24.40 -16.50
N VAL A 146 5.14 -24.41 -15.88
CA VAL A 146 6.41 -24.84 -16.48
C VAL A 146 6.92 -26.05 -15.71
N LYS A 147 7.43 -27.06 -16.40
CA LYS A 147 8.05 -28.22 -15.74
C LYS A 147 9.48 -27.88 -15.31
N PRO A 148 9.95 -28.36 -14.15
CA PRO A 148 11.29 -28.05 -13.63
C PRO A 148 12.42 -28.57 -14.53
N GLY A 149 12.16 -29.54 -15.41
CA GLY A 149 13.21 -30.24 -16.17
C GLY A 149 13.82 -31.41 -15.39
N PRO A 150 14.59 -32.28 -16.06
CA PRO A 150 15.14 -33.48 -15.46
C PRO A 150 16.51 -33.29 -14.78
N SER A 151 17.21 -32.18 -15.02
CA SER A 151 18.54 -31.94 -14.45
C SER A 151 18.51 -31.53 -12.98
N ASN A 152 19.68 -31.53 -12.34
CA ASN A 152 19.84 -31.02 -10.97
C ASN A 152 19.72 -29.50 -10.90
N ASP A 153 20.02 -28.79 -11.98
CA ASP A 153 19.89 -27.33 -12.12
C ASP A 153 18.55 -26.97 -12.76
N ALA A 154 17.50 -27.63 -12.27
CA ALA A 154 16.14 -27.50 -12.75
C ALA A 154 15.66 -26.04 -12.72
N ALA A 155 14.81 -25.68 -13.68
CA ALA A 155 14.12 -24.41 -13.71
C ALA A 155 13.37 -24.16 -12.39
N SER A 156 13.47 -22.96 -11.86
CA SER A 156 12.81 -22.55 -10.61
C SER A 156 12.02 -21.25 -10.75
N LYS A 157 12.29 -20.47 -11.80
CA LYS A 157 11.59 -19.22 -12.13
C LYS A 157 10.98 -19.28 -13.52
N LEU A 158 9.85 -18.60 -13.69
CA LEU A 158 9.24 -18.37 -14.99
C LEU A 158 9.27 -16.89 -15.36
N PHE A 159 9.22 -16.62 -16.67
CA PHE A 159 9.10 -15.28 -17.23
C PHE A 159 7.95 -15.25 -18.22
N LEU A 160 7.11 -14.21 -18.13
CA LEU A 160 6.07 -13.90 -19.09
C LEU A 160 6.40 -12.57 -19.77
N THR A 161 6.65 -12.61 -21.08
CA THR A 161 6.98 -11.43 -21.91
C THR A 161 5.87 -11.16 -22.92
N TYR A 162 5.39 -9.93 -22.97
CA TYR A 162 4.36 -9.51 -23.91
C TYR A 162 4.55 -8.08 -24.37
N ARG A 163 3.82 -7.70 -25.42
CA ARG A 163 3.99 -6.41 -26.09
C ARG A 163 3.47 -5.27 -25.21
N SER A 164 4.26 -4.20 -25.13
CA SER A 164 3.81 -2.86 -24.77
C SER A 164 4.10 -1.88 -25.90
N SER A 165 3.82 -0.60 -25.71
CA SER A 165 4.25 0.44 -26.66
C SER A 165 5.10 1.50 -25.99
N LYS A 166 5.90 2.21 -26.79
CA LYS A 166 6.78 3.29 -26.30
C LYS A 166 6.03 4.43 -25.60
N SER A 167 4.76 4.65 -25.95
CA SER A 167 3.92 5.71 -25.38
C SER A 167 3.07 5.24 -24.19
N GLU A 168 3.16 3.96 -23.82
CA GLU A 168 2.40 3.36 -22.73
C GLU A 168 3.19 3.40 -21.42
N ASP A 169 2.67 4.18 -20.49
CA ASP A 169 3.16 4.31 -19.12
C ASP A 169 2.38 3.42 -18.15
N PHE A 170 3.02 3.05 -17.04
CA PHE A 170 2.53 2.08 -16.06
C PHE A 170 2.47 2.68 -14.65
N TYR A 171 1.38 2.40 -13.94
CA TYR A 171 1.12 2.94 -12.61
C TYR A 171 0.51 1.87 -11.70
N GLY A 172 0.57 2.10 -10.38
CA GLY A 172 0.13 1.12 -9.38
C GLY A 172 1.31 0.45 -8.67
N MET A 173 1.26 -0.88 -8.56
CA MET A 173 2.23 -1.71 -7.81
C MET A 173 2.33 -1.45 -6.32
N GLY A 174 1.26 -0.94 -5.71
CA GLY A 174 1.20 -0.63 -4.29
C GLY A 174 1.82 0.73 -3.95
N GLY A 175 2.54 0.83 -2.84
CA GLY A 175 3.03 2.08 -2.26
C GLY A 175 4.35 2.54 -2.84
N GLN A 176 4.38 2.96 -4.10
CA GLN A 176 5.58 3.48 -4.77
C GLN A 176 5.72 4.99 -4.49
N GLY A 177 6.90 5.44 -4.03
CA GLY A 177 7.10 6.83 -3.60
C GLY A 177 7.99 7.70 -4.50
N SER A 178 8.63 7.12 -5.52
CA SER A 178 9.81 7.73 -6.16
C SER A 178 9.59 8.21 -7.59
N PHE A 179 8.64 7.60 -8.31
CA PHE A 179 8.39 7.87 -9.73
C PHE A 179 6.90 8.11 -9.96
N ALA A 180 6.56 8.97 -10.92
CA ALA A 180 5.19 9.07 -11.43
C ALA A 180 4.85 7.85 -12.31
N SER A 181 5.54 7.72 -13.44
CA SER A 181 5.43 6.58 -14.35
C SER A 181 6.50 5.54 -14.02
N LEU A 182 6.11 4.27 -13.98
CA LEU A 182 7.03 3.14 -13.82
C LEU A 182 7.62 2.67 -15.16
N LYS A 183 7.34 3.36 -16.28
CA LYS A 183 8.01 3.09 -17.56
C LYS A 183 9.53 3.31 -17.39
N ASN A 184 10.31 2.44 -18.03
CA ASN A 184 11.77 2.38 -17.91
C ASN A 184 12.30 1.93 -16.53
N GLN A 185 11.43 1.42 -15.65
CA GLN A 185 11.80 0.88 -14.35
C GLN A 185 11.65 -0.64 -14.30
N SER A 186 12.31 -1.27 -13.33
CA SER A 186 12.14 -2.69 -13.02
C SER A 186 11.76 -2.83 -11.55
N VAL A 187 10.50 -3.17 -11.28
CA VAL A 187 9.87 -2.99 -9.97
C VAL A 187 9.69 -4.36 -9.28
N PRO A 188 10.39 -4.61 -8.15
CA PRO A 188 10.20 -5.80 -7.36
C PRO A 188 8.89 -5.74 -6.54
N ILE A 189 8.23 -6.88 -6.40
CA ILE A 189 7.08 -7.09 -5.52
C ILE A 189 7.54 -7.94 -4.34
N PHE A 190 7.94 -7.22 -3.30
CA PHE A 190 8.33 -7.79 -2.03
C PHE A 190 8.07 -6.76 -0.94
N SER A 191 7.16 -7.07 -0.02
CA SER A 191 6.88 -6.22 1.14
C SER A 191 8.14 -6.13 2.01
N ARG A 192 8.49 -4.97 2.53
CA ARG A 192 9.65 -4.77 3.41
C ARG A 192 9.57 -3.40 4.04
N GLU A 193 10.47 -3.12 4.98
CA GLU A 193 10.72 -1.73 5.37
C GLU A 193 10.89 -0.85 4.13
N GLN A 194 10.20 0.28 4.08
CA GLN A 194 10.22 1.13 2.89
C GLN A 194 11.59 1.77 2.66
N GLY A 195 12.46 1.77 3.67
CA GLY A 195 13.75 2.45 3.68
C GLY A 195 13.66 3.90 4.15
N VAL A 196 14.76 4.40 4.69
CA VAL A 196 14.89 5.78 5.18
C VAL A 196 15.73 6.60 4.18
N GLY A 197 15.09 7.56 3.52
CA GLY A 197 15.64 8.36 2.43
C GLY A 197 15.39 7.77 1.03
N ARG A 198 15.41 6.45 0.85
CA ARG A 198 14.96 5.74 -0.38
C ARG A 198 15.60 6.22 -1.69
N GLY A 199 16.85 6.68 -1.64
CA GLY A 199 17.57 7.29 -2.75
C GLY A 199 17.91 8.77 -2.52
N ASP A 200 17.29 9.43 -1.54
CA ASP A 200 17.62 10.79 -1.13
C ASP A 200 18.94 10.81 -0.33
N GLN A 201 20.02 11.23 -1.00
CA GLN A 201 21.34 11.35 -0.38
C GLN A 201 21.52 12.66 0.40
N PRO A 202 22.31 12.67 1.49
CA PRO A 202 23.12 11.56 2.02
C PRO A 202 22.37 10.62 2.97
N THR A 203 21.08 10.86 3.26
CA THR A 203 20.32 10.11 4.26
C THR A 203 20.37 8.59 3.99
N THR A 204 20.13 8.17 2.76
CA THR A 204 20.14 6.75 2.38
C THR A 204 21.48 6.07 2.66
N GLU A 205 22.60 6.69 2.25
CA GLU A 205 23.94 6.13 2.52
C GLU A 205 24.23 6.02 4.02
N LEU A 206 23.85 7.03 4.80
CA LEU A 206 24.07 7.05 6.24
C LEU A 206 23.27 5.95 6.95
N GLN A 207 22.01 5.79 6.60
CA GLN A 207 21.16 4.75 7.18
C GLN A 207 21.67 3.34 6.83
N ASN A 208 22.21 3.15 5.63
CA ASN A 208 22.84 1.90 5.23
C ASN A 208 24.18 1.60 5.96
N LYS A 209 24.89 2.62 6.46
CA LYS A 209 26.06 2.45 7.32
C LYS A 209 25.65 2.00 8.73
N ASP A 210 24.53 2.50 9.23
CA ASP A 210 24.03 2.23 10.59
C ASP A 210 23.36 0.85 10.70
N SER A 211 22.61 0.43 9.67
CA SER A 211 21.89 -0.84 9.66
C SER A 211 21.78 -1.41 8.25
N PHE A 212 21.75 -2.74 8.14
CA PHE A 212 21.71 -3.45 6.87
C PHE A 212 20.54 -2.96 6.00
N PHE A 213 20.87 -2.32 4.88
CA PHE A 213 19.93 -1.85 3.87
C PHE A 213 18.78 -0.97 4.41
N ALA A 214 18.98 -0.32 5.57
CA ALA A 214 17.94 0.49 6.22
C ALA A 214 17.61 1.79 5.48
N GLY A 215 18.50 2.27 4.60
CA GLY A 215 18.21 3.37 3.70
C GLY A 215 17.26 3.00 2.56
N GLY A 216 17.15 1.69 2.26
CA GLY A 216 16.37 1.16 1.14
C GLY A 216 16.80 1.68 -0.23
N ASP A 217 15.88 1.62 -1.19
CA ASP A 217 16.03 2.14 -2.54
C ASP A 217 14.72 2.74 -3.06
N HIS A 218 14.69 3.15 -4.33
CA HIS A 218 13.52 3.78 -4.92
C HIS A 218 12.26 2.88 -4.94
N PHE A 219 12.41 1.56 -4.80
CA PHE A 219 11.35 0.56 -4.92
C PHE A 219 11.05 -0.19 -3.62
N THR A 220 11.81 0.03 -2.54
CA THR A 220 11.47 -0.51 -1.22
C THR A 220 10.14 0.09 -0.75
N THR A 221 9.24 -0.76 -0.25
CA THR A 221 7.88 -0.37 0.16
C THR A 221 7.28 -1.39 1.13
N TYR A 222 6.49 -0.88 2.08
CA TYR A 222 5.63 -1.68 2.95
C TYR A 222 4.53 -2.43 2.17
N SER A 223 4.06 -1.82 1.08
CA SER A 223 2.89 -2.28 0.34
C SER A 223 3.26 -2.61 -1.09
N ALA A 224 3.64 -3.87 -1.32
CA ALA A 224 3.98 -4.37 -2.65
C ALA A 224 2.78 -5.16 -3.22
N VAL A 225 2.20 -4.66 -4.33
CA VAL A 225 0.99 -5.26 -4.92
C VAL A 225 1.31 -5.70 -6.36
N PRO A 226 1.18 -6.98 -6.74
CA PRO A 226 1.50 -7.48 -8.08
C PRO A 226 0.42 -7.12 -9.13
N GLN A 227 0.23 -5.83 -9.36
CA GLN A 227 -0.75 -5.27 -10.30
C GLN A 227 -0.26 -3.96 -10.92
N TYR A 228 -0.75 -3.65 -12.12
CA TYR A 228 -0.64 -2.31 -12.67
C TYR A 228 -1.88 -1.92 -13.50
N ILE A 229 -2.06 -0.60 -13.67
CA ILE A 229 -2.94 0.00 -14.67
C ILE A 229 -2.07 0.88 -15.58
N SER A 230 -2.18 0.70 -16.89
CA SER A 230 -1.44 1.50 -17.87
C SER A 230 -2.22 2.74 -18.32
N SER A 231 -1.52 3.72 -18.87
CA SER A 231 -2.11 4.87 -19.58
C SER A 231 -3.02 4.47 -20.75
N LYS A 232 -2.98 3.22 -21.24
CA LYS A 232 -3.91 2.69 -22.23
C LYS A 232 -5.13 1.99 -21.62
N ALA A 233 -5.37 2.19 -20.33
CA ALA A 233 -6.42 1.54 -19.56
C ALA A 233 -6.34 0.00 -19.60
N ARG A 234 -5.13 -0.55 -19.73
CA ARG A 234 -4.88 -1.99 -19.56
C ARG A 234 -4.59 -2.28 -18.10
N VAL A 235 -5.25 -3.30 -17.56
CA VAL A 235 -5.00 -3.78 -16.20
C VAL A 235 -4.39 -5.18 -16.27
N PHE A 236 -3.32 -5.36 -15.53
CA PHE A 236 -2.73 -6.66 -15.24
C PHE A 236 -2.71 -6.86 -13.73
N HIS A 237 -3.08 -8.05 -13.27
CA HIS A 237 -2.79 -8.43 -11.90
C HIS A 237 -2.60 -9.95 -11.79
N LEU A 238 -1.72 -10.36 -10.87
CA LEU A 238 -1.65 -11.76 -10.46
C LEU A 238 -2.87 -12.14 -9.61
N SER A 239 -3.07 -13.43 -9.37
CA SER A 239 -4.09 -13.90 -8.44
C SER A 239 -3.68 -13.66 -6.98
N GLU A 240 -4.65 -13.66 -6.05
CA GLU A 240 -4.34 -13.57 -4.61
C GLU A 240 -3.51 -14.76 -4.09
N GLU A 241 -3.50 -15.89 -4.79
CA GLU A 241 -2.72 -17.10 -4.44
C GLU A 241 -1.30 -17.06 -5.03
N SER A 242 -1.03 -16.19 -5.99
CA SER A 242 0.27 -16.07 -6.65
C SER A 242 1.15 -15.04 -5.91
N THR A 243 1.69 -15.46 -4.76
CA THR A 243 2.41 -14.58 -3.82
C THR A 243 3.93 -14.67 -3.87
N ALA A 244 4.50 -15.46 -4.79
CA ALA A 244 5.96 -15.56 -4.92
C ALA A 244 6.59 -14.18 -5.19
N TYR A 245 7.88 -14.06 -4.88
CA TYR A 245 8.66 -12.89 -5.30
C TYR A 245 8.51 -12.68 -6.81
N THR A 246 8.15 -11.46 -7.18
CA THR A 246 7.83 -11.10 -8.57
C THR A 246 8.60 -9.84 -8.91
N LYS A 247 9.05 -9.70 -10.15
CA LYS A 247 9.60 -8.45 -10.68
C LYS A 247 8.94 -8.10 -11.99
N PHE A 248 8.45 -6.87 -12.10
CA PHE A 248 7.87 -6.33 -13.32
C PHE A 248 8.89 -5.44 -14.00
N ASP A 249 9.32 -5.82 -15.19
CA ASP A 249 10.31 -5.10 -15.97
C ASP A 249 9.63 -4.31 -17.11
N PHE A 250 9.79 -2.98 -17.05
CA PHE A 250 9.32 -2.01 -18.03
C PHE A 250 10.47 -1.27 -18.72
N THR A 251 11.71 -1.76 -18.60
CA THR A 251 12.91 -1.15 -19.20
C THR A 251 12.94 -1.25 -20.71
N GLU A 252 12.34 -2.31 -21.27
CA GLU A 252 12.19 -2.49 -22.70
C GLU A 252 11.05 -1.61 -23.26
N SER A 253 11.38 -0.84 -24.29
CA SER A 253 10.47 0.21 -24.78
C SER A 253 9.13 -0.32 -25.34
N GLU A 254 9.09 -1.57 -25.82
CA GLU A 254 7.93 -2.21 -26.45
C GLU A 254 7.59 -3.58 -25.84
N ALA A 255 8.10 -3.87 -24.65
CA ALA A 255 7.78 -5.09 -23.91
C ALA A 255 7.37 -4.79 -22.46
N VAL A 256 6.69 -5.74 -21.85
CA VAL A 256 6.65 -5.95 -20.40
C VAL A 256 7.15 -7.36 -20.15
N THR A 257 8.04 -7.53 -19.18
CA THR A 257 8.49 -8.85 -18.73
C THR A 257 8.15 -9.02 -17.25
N VAL A 258 7.38 -10.06 -16.92
CA VAL A 258 7.08 -10.44 -15.54
C VAL A 258 7.95 -11.64 -15.18
N ARG A 259 8.93 -11.44 -14.29
CA ARG A 259 9.71 -12.51 -13.67
C ARG A 259 8.98 -12.98 -12.41
N TYR A 260 8.70 -14.27 -12.28
CA TYR A 260 8.00 -14.84 -11.14
C TYR A 260 8.83 -16.01 -10.57
N ALA A 261 9.16 -15.93 -9.28
CA ALA A 261 10.05 -16.88 -8.60
C ALA A 261 9.35 -18.20 -8.21
N ALA A 262 8.62 -18.78 -9.17
CA ALA A 262 8.08 -20.13 -9.13
C ALA A 262 7.75 -20.59 -10.56
N LEU A 263 7.34 -21.84 -10.72
CA LEU A 263 7.01 -22.42 -12.03
C LEU A 263 5.51 -22.43 -12.39
N THR A 264 4.65 -21.98 -11.47
CA THR A 264 3.21 -21.90 -11.70
C THR A 264 2.69 -20.53 -11.28
N VAL A 265 1.95 -19.85 -12.15
CA VAL A 265 1.39 -18.53 -11.87
C VAL A 265 0.00 -18.36 -12.50
N ASP A 266 -0.86 -17.63 -11.79
CA ASP A 266 -2.20 -17.29 -12.22
C ASP A 266 -2.41 -15.77 -12.19
N GLY A 267 -3.24 -15.26 -13.10
CA GLY A 267 -3.55 -13.84 -13.14
C GLY A 267 -4.59 -13.48 -14.18
N TYR A 268 -4.70 -12.18 -14.46
CA TYR A 268 -5.74 -11.64 -15.30
C TYR A 268 -5.23 -10.52 -16.22
N PHE A 269 -5.78 -10.47 -17.43
CA PHE A 269 -5.63 -9.38 -18.38
C PHE A 269 -6.98 -8.70 -18.61
N ILE A 270 -6.99 -7.38 -18.57
CA ILE A 270 -8.20 -6.57 -18.71
C ILE A 270 -7.92 -5.37 -19.62
N GLN A 271 -8.83 -5.11 -20.56
CA GLN A 271 -8.93 -3.81 -21.22
C GLN A 271 -10.14 -3.08 -20.64
N ALA A 272 -9.89 -1.95 -20.00
CA ALA A 272 -10.91 -1.06 -19.47
C ALA A 272 -11.23 0.07 -20.46
N GLU A 273 -12.34 0.76 -20.23
CA GLU A 273 -12.75 1.93 -21.04
C GLU A 273 -11.85 3.14 -20.79
N ASN A 274 -11.39 3.30 -19.54
CA ASN A 274 -10.47 4.34 -19.08
C ASN A 274 -9.81 3.86 -17.77
N MET A 275 -8.86 4.63 -17.23
CA MET A 275 -8.13 4.22 -16.02
C MET A 275 -9.03 4.09 -14.79
N LEU A 276 -10.10 4.90 -14.65
CA LEU A 276 -11.06 4.78 -13.54
C LEU A 276 -11.87 3.48 -13.62
N ASP A 277 -12.35 3.13 -14.81
CA ASP A 277 -12.98 1.83 -15.07
C ASP A 277 -12.00 0.67 -14.79
N GLY A 278 -10.71 0.85 -15.09
CA GLY A 278 -9.66 -0.10 -14.72
C GLY A 278 -9.59 -0.36 -13.21
N ILE A 279 -9.66 0.69 -12.39
CA ILE A 279 -9.71 0.57 -10.93
C ILE A 279 -11.01 -0.14 -10.50
N THR A 280 -12.15 0.17 -11.14
CA THR A 280 -13.42 -0.50 -10.86
C THR A 280 -13.33 -2.00 -11.10
N LYS A 281 -12.84 -2.40 -12.27
CA LYS A 281 -12.66 -3.82 -12.63
C LYS A 281 -11.67 -4.52 -11.72
N LEU A 282 -10.57 -3.87 -11.34
CA LEU A 282 -9.62 -4.41 -10.35
C LEU A 282 -10.31 -4.67 -9.01
N THR A 283 -11.04 -3.68 -8.49
CA THR A 283 -11.68 -3.76 -7.17
C THR A 283 -12.90 -4.68 -7.11
N GLU A 284 -13.49 -5.06 -8.24
CA GLU A 284 -14.45 -6.16 -8.30
C GLU A 284 -13.82 -7.50 -7.96
N TYR A 285 -12.55 -7.71 -8.34
CA TYR A 285 -11.80 -8.93 -7.99
C TYR A 285 -11.25 -8.85 -6.56
N THR A 286 -10.53 -7.77 -6.23
CA THR A 286 -9.79 -7.62 -4.96
C THR A 286 -10.67 -7.22 -3.78
N GLY A 287 -11.92 -6.83 -4.03
CA GLY A 287 -12.82 -6.18 -3.08
C GLY A 287 -12.51 -4.69 -2.90
N ARG A 288 -13.45 -3.97 -2.27
CA ARG A 288 -13.38 -2.54 -2.00
C ARG A 288 -13.20 -2.28 -0.50
N MET A 289 -12.53 -1.19 -0.17
CA MET A 289 -12.32 -0.77 1.22
C MET A 289 -13.63 -0.56 1.96
N ALA A 290 -13.65 -1.00 3.22
CA ALA A 290 -14.79 -0.81 4.09
C ALA A 290 -15.01 0.68 4.40
N GLU A 291 -16.25 1.05 4.68
CA GLU A 291 -16.63 2.45 4.88
C GLU A 291 -15.98 3.04 6.14
N LEU A 292 -15.47 4.27 6.02
CA LEU A 292 -15.01 5.05 7.15
C LEU A 292 -16.20 5.54 8.00
N PRO A 293 -16.15 5.47 9.33
CA PRO A 293 -17.21 5.97 10.19
C PRO A 293 -17.33 7.50 10.07
N ARG A 294 -18.53 8.05 10.25
CA ARG A 294 -18.82 9.48 10.01
C ARG A 294 -18.07 10.42 10.93
N TRP A 295 -17.68 9.95 12.11
CA TRP A 295 -16.98 10.78 13.09
C TRP A 295 -15.60 11.24 12.61
N VAL A 296 -14.96 10.56 11.66
CA VAL A 296 -13.66 11.02 11.13
C VAL A 296 -13.76 12.36 10.40
N ASP A 297 -14.96 12.74 9.96
CA ASP A 297 -15.20 14.00 9.28
C ASP A 297 -15.31 15.19 10.24
N THR A 298 -15.43 14.96 11.55
CA THR A 298 -15.69 16.03 12.51
C THR A 298 -14.44 16.81 12.89
N GLY A 299 -13.23 16.31 12.58
CA GLY A 299 -11.99 17.00 12.94
C GLY A 299 -10.73 16.12 12.93
N ALA A 300 -9.72 16.60 13.64
CA ALA A 300 -8.40 16.01 13.74
C ALA A 300 -8.36 14.78 14.67
N VAL A 301 -7.49 13.84 14.33
CA VAL A 301 -6.99 12.79 15.20
C VAL A 301 -5.64 13.26 15.77
N LEU A 302 -5.61 13.61 17.05
CA LEU A 302 -4.40 14.13 17.69
C LEU A 302 -3.52 12.96 18.15
N GLY A 303 -2.41 12.72 17.44
CA GLY A 303 -1.38 11.77 17.87
C GLY A 303 -0.54 12.35 19.00
N ILE A 304 -0.64 11.75 20.18
CA ILE A 304 -0.01 12.23 21.43
C ILE A 304 0.57 11.03 22.19
N GLN A 305 1.75 11.20 22.78
CA GLN A 305 2.30 10.29 23.78
C GLN A 305 2.58 11.04 25.08
N GLY A 306 2.77 10.30 26.17
CA GLY A 306 3.17 10.81 27.48
C GLY A 306 2.07 10.78 28.54
N GLY A 307 1.07 9.90 28.37
CA GLY A 307 0.07 9.61 29.39
C GLY A 307 -1.10 10.59 29.52
N GLN A 308 -2.03 10.22 30.38
CA GLN A 308 -3.37 10.80 30.53
C GLN A 308 -3.38 12.34 30.74
N ASP A 309 -2.58 12.84 31.68
CA ASP A 309 -2.58 14.27 32.04
C ASP A 309 -2.10 15.17 30.88
N LYS A 310 -1.08 14.71 30.16
CA LYS A 310 -0.57 15.42 28.98
C LYS A 310 -1.62 15.47 27.88
N VAL A 311 -2.35 14.36 27.66
CA VAL A 311 -3.43 14.31 26.66
C VAL A 311 -4.54 15.29 27.02
N ASN A 312 -5.04 15.28 28.27
CA ASN A 312 -6.08 16.21 28.71
C ASN A 312 -5.68 17.67 28.47
N LYS A 313 -4.46 18.05 28.88
CA LYS A 313 -3.94 19.41 28.68
C LYS A 313 -3.92 19.84 27.21
N ILE A 314 -3.51 18.95 26.31
CA ILE A 314 -3.40 19.23 24.87
C ILE A 314 -4.80 19.31 24.22
N VAL A 315 -5.75 18.46 24.65
CA VAL A 315 -7.15 18.51 24.20
C VAL A 315 -7.79 19.82 24.65
N ASP A 316 -7.66 20.20 25.92
CA ASP A 316 -8.18 21.47 26.46
C ASP A 316 -7.58 22.69 25.75
N GLN A 317 -6.30 22.64 25.39
CA GLN A 317 -5.68 23.68 24.58
C GLN A 317 -6.32 23.76 23.18
N GLY A 318 -6.55 22.63 22.52
CA GLY A 318 -7.17 22.60 21.19
C GLY A 318 -8.60 23.10 21.19
N LEU A 319 -9.40 22.69 22.19
CA LEU A 319 -10.78 23.17 22.35
C LEU A 319 -10.82 24.69 22.56
N ARG A 320 -9.87 25.27 23.30
CA ARG A 320 -9.74 26.73 23.47
C ARG A 320 -9.28 27.47 22.20
N GLN A 321 -8.74 26.76 21.22
CA GLN A 321 -8.29 27.33 19.93
C GLN A 321 -9.25 27.01 18.77
N ASP A 322 -10.48 26.58 19.08
CA ASP A 322 -11.47 26.15 18.09
C ASP A 322 -10.91 25.12 17.10
N CYS A 323 -10.06 24.22 17.61
CA CYS A 323 -9.60 23.06 16.86
C CYS A 323 -10.74 22.03 16.81
N PRO A 324 -11.24 21.64 15.63
CA PRO A 324 -12.14 20.50 15.55
C PRO A 324 -11.36 19.23 15.87
N ILE A 325 -11.72 18.55 16.96
CA ILE A 325 -11.07 17.30 17.41
C ILE A 325 -12.08 16.17 17.25
N ALA A 326 -11.73 15.17 16.45
CA ALA A 326 -12.51 13.94 16.30
C ALA A 326 -12.05 12.85 17.28
N ALA A 327 -10.74 12.81 17.53
CA ALA A 327 -10.12 11.78 18.34
C ALA A 327 -8.75 12.17 18.88
N VAL A 328 -8.28 11.41 19.86
CA VAL A 328 -6.85 11.27 20.21
C VAL A 328 -6.37 9.88 19.81
N TRP A 329 -5.14 9.79 19.34
CA TRP A 329 -4.45 8.52 19.07
C TRP A 329 -3.22 8.41 19.97
N LEU A 330 -3.20 7.33 20.76
CA LEU A 330 -2.29 7.15 21.89
C LEU A 330 -1.50 5.86 21.67
N GLN A 331 -0.40 5.95 20.92
CA GLN A 331 0.38 4.76 20.59
C GLN A 331 1.09 4.14 21.81
N ASP A 332 1.41 4.96 22.81
CA ASP A 332 2.02 4.58 24.08
C ASP A 332 1.02 4.04 25.11
N TRP A 333 -0.21 3.73 24.69
CA TRP A 333 -1.22 3.13 25.58
C TRP A 333 -0.71 1.86 26.26
N SER A 334 0.19 1.10 25.63
CA SER A 334 0.82 -0.11 26.18
C SER A 334 2.15 0.12 26.90
N GLY A 335 2.57 1.37 27.03
CA GLY A 335 3.82 1.77 27.68
C GLY A 335 4.93 2.12 26.69
N THR A 336 5.89 2.92 27.16
CA THR A 336 7.06 3.33 26.39
C THR A 336 8.30 2.55 26.80
N HIS A 337 9.13 2.20 25.83
CA HIS A 337 10.48 1.68 26.02
C HIS A 337 11.49 2.70 25.45
N SER A 338 12.13 3.47 26.33
CA SER A 338 13.17 4.41 25.90
C SER A 338 14.47 3.68 25.58
N GLN A 339 15.04 3.90 24.40
CA GLN A 339 16.35 3.37 24.00
C GLN A 339 17.35 4.52 23.89
N SER A 340 18.52 4.39 24.52
CA SER A 340 19.61 5.34 24.36
C SER A 340 20.28 5.17 22.99
N VAL A 341 20.61 6.27 22.33
CA VAL A 341 21.46 6.27 21.13
C VAL A 341 22.92 6.22 21.59
N SER A 342 23.73 5.30 21.07
CA SER A 342 25.09 5.05 21.57
C SER A 342 26.05 6.25 21.40
N TYR A 343 25.80 7.10 20.41
CA TYR A 343 26.67 8.21 20.03
C TYR A 343 26.10 9.61 20.35
N MET A 344 24.90 9.71 20.95
CA MET A 344 24.31 10.99 21.37
C MET A 344 23.52 10.85 22.68
N PRO A 345 23.42 11.90 23.51
CA PRO A 345 22.59 11.90 24.72
C PRO A 345 21.09 12.04 24.39
N LEU A 346 20.59 11.22 23.47
CA LEU A 346 19.21 11.19 23.00
C LEU A 346 18.59 9.84 23.32
N LYS A 347 17.28 9.89 23.59
CA LYS A 347 16.44 8.71 23.76
C LYS A 347 15.45 8.63 22.61
N VAL A 348 15.43 7.48 21.94
CA VAL A 348 14.40 7.12 20.97
C VAL A 348 13.23 6.52 21.74
N SER A 349 12.02 7.00 21.44
CA SER A 349 10.80 6.46 22.05
C SER A 349 10.35 5.25 21.25
N ARG A 350 10.42 4.06 21.84
CA ARG A 350 9.76 2.85 21.33
C ARG A 350 8.57 2.49 22.22
N LEU A 351 7.78 1.51 21.79
CA LEU A 351 6.59 1.03 22.49
C LEU A 351 6.86 -0.35 23.06
N TRP A 352 6.29 -0.65 24.23
CA TRP A 352 6.22 -2.04 24.68
C TRP A 352 5.17 -2.78 23.84
N TRP A 353 5.60 -3.81 23.12
CA TRP A 353 4.72 -4.65 22.29
C TRP A 353 4.05 -5.73 23.14
N ASN A 354 3.25 -5.31 24.10
CA ASN A 354 2.40 -6.14 24.93
C ASN A 354 1.04 -5.45 25.04
N TRP A 355 0.06 -5.93 24.29
CA TRP A 355 -1.20 -5.25 23.99
C TRP A 355 -2.19 -5.21 25.17
N GLU A 356 -1.79 -4.57 26.25
CA GLU A 356 -2.62 -4.17 27.38
C GLU A 356 -2.29 -2.73 27.78
N SER A 357 -3.21 -2.04 28.46
CA SER A 357 -2.98 -0.66 28.88
C SER A 357 -1.93 -0.55 30.00
N ASP A 358 -1.01 0.41 29.87
CA ASP A 358 -0.03 0.75 30.90
C ASP A 358 -0.65 1.60 32.01
N ALA A 359 -0.69 1.05 33.23
CA ALA A 359 -1.34 1.68 34.38
C ALA A 359 -0.60 2.89 34.94
N LYS A 360 0.66 3.12 34.54
CA LYS A 360 1.41 4.31 34.98
C LYS A 360 1.13 5.50 34.07
N LEU A 361 1.11 5.28 32.75
CA LEU A 361 0.76 6.32 31.78
C LEU A 361 -0.76 6.60 31.76
N TYR A 362 -1.58 5.57 31.92
CA TYR A 362 -3.04 5.64 31.84
C TYR A 362 -3.71 4.93 33.03
N PRO A 363 -3.59 5.48 34.25
CA PRO A 363 -4.05 4.84 35.48
C PRO A 363 -5.55 4.53 35.52
N THR A 364 -6.35 5.27 34.75
CA THR A 364 -7.80 5.10 34.66
C THR A 364 -8.26 4.82 33.23
N TRP A 365 -7.48 4.08 32.44
CA TRP A 365 -7.66 3.89 30.98
C TRP A 365 -9.13 3.80 30.51
N LYS A 366 -9.91 2.85 31.05
CA LYS A 366 -11.33 2.68 30.64
C LYS A 366 -12.19 3.89 30.93
N GLN A 367 -12.05 4.48 32.12
CA GLN A 367 -12.78 5.69 32.50
C GLN A 367 -12.32 6.88 31.65
N PHE A 368 -11.02 7.02 31.42
CA PHE A 368 -10.43 8.08 30.61
C PHE A 368 -10.92 8.06 29.16
N VAL A 369 -10.97 6.89 28.52
CA VAL A 369 -11.56 6.74 27.17
C VAL A 369 -13.03 7.17 27.16
N GLN A 370 -13.78 6.81 28.20
CA GLN A 370 -15.18 7.16 28.31
C GLN A 370 -15.39 8.66 28.59
N ASP A 371 -14.57 9.27 29.44
CA ASP A 371 -14.61 10.69 29.78
C ASP A 371 -14.35 11.58 28.56
N LEU A 372 -13.31 11.27 27.76
CA LEU A 372 -13.05 12.01 26.51
C LEU A 372 -14.25 11.98 25.57
N ARG A 373 -14.92 10.83 25.49
CA ARG A 373 -16.11 10.66 24.64
C ARG A 373 -17.31 11.42 25.19
N ASP A 374 -17.61 11.29 26.47
CA ASP A 374 -18.83 11.87 27.05
C ASP A 374 -18.73 13.38 27.25
N GLN A 375 -17.54 13.88 27.63
CA GLN A 375 -17.33 15.29 27.95
C GLN A 375 -17.03 16.13 26.71
N HIS A 376 -16.34 15.56 25.71
CA HIS A 376 -15.85 16.31 24.56
C HIS A 376 -16.26 15.73 23.20
N ASN A 377 -16.96 14.59 23.14
CA ASN A 377 -17.19 13.82 21.91
C ASN A 377 -15.88 13.45 21.17
N VAL A 378 -14.79 13.31 21.94
CA VAL A 378 -13.47 12.93 21.43
C VAL A 378 -13.29 11.43 21.61
N ARG A 379 -13.03 10.71 20.52
CA ARG A 379 -12.77 9.27 20.57
C ARG A 379 -11.31 8.98 20.90
N THR A 380 -11.04 7.75 21.34
CA THR A 380 -9.68 7.28 21.60
C THR A 380 -9.31 6.15 20.66
N LEU A 381 -8.10 6.23 20.11
CA LEU A 381 -7.46 5.19 19.32
C LEU A 381 -6.18 4.70 20.01
N SER A 382 -5.87 3.42 19.85
CA SER A 382 -4.67 2.79 20.40
C SER A 382 -3.68 2.37 19.30
N TYR A 383 -2.77 1.44 19.59
CA TYR A 383 -1.81 0.87 18.66
C TYR A 383 -1.67 -0.64 18.88
N VAL A 384 -1.62 -1.42 17.80
CA VAL A 384 -1.43 -2.88 17.83
C VAL A 384 -0.60 -3.30 16.63
N ASN A 385 0.31 -4.25 16.82
CA ASN A 385 1.06 -4.89 15.73
C ASN A 385 1.15 -6.43 15.96
N PRO A 386 1.68 -7.22 15.00
CA PRO A 386 1.70 -8.68 15.09
C PRO A 386 2.82 -9.24 15.97
N PHE A 387 3.64 -8.39 16.57
CA PHE A 387 4.72 -8.78 17.44
C PHE A 387 4.32 -8.79 18.91
N LEU A 388 5.00 -9.64 19.68
CA LEU A 388 4.85 -9.73 21.13
C LEU A 388 6.24 -9.66 21.74
N ALA A 389 6.54 -8.59 22.46
CA ALA A 389 7.83 -8.42 23.14
C ALA A 389 7.86 -9.20 24.46
N ASN A 390 9.01 -9.76 24.79
CA ASN A 390 9.25 -10.27 26.14
C ASN A 390 9.24 -9.11 27.14
N VAL A 391 8.22 -9.07 28.01
CA VAL A 391 8.01 -7.98 28.99
C VAL A 391 8.51 -8.30 30.39
N SER A 392 9.21 -9.43 30.60
CA SER A 392 9.74 -9.82 31.92
C SER A 392 10.63 -8.76 32.58
N THR A 393 11.22 -7.86 31.81
CA THR A 393 12.06 -6.74 32.26
C THR A 393 11.37 -5.37 32.21
N LYS A 394 10.06 -5.32 31.91
CA LYS A 394 9.30 -4.06 31.84
C LYS A 394 9.26 -3.40 33.22
N PRO A 395 9.89 -2.22 33.40
CA PRO A 395 10.15 -1.64 34.72
C PRO A 395 8.88 -1.21 35.46
N ASP A 396 7.86 -0.80 34.70
CA ASP A 396 6.59 -0.32 35.23
C ASP A 396 5.57 -1.46 35.45
N GLY A 397 6.01 -2.72 35.29
CA GLY A 397 5.19 -3.92 35.46
C GLY A 397 4.26 -4.21 34.28
N TYR A 398 3.60 -5.36 34.36
CA TYR A 398 2.61 -5.86 33.39
C TYR A 398 1.63 -6.79 34.13
N ARG A 399 0.38 -6.89 33.67
CA ARG A 399 -0.61 -7.84 34.19
C ARG A 399 -0.63 -9.12 33.37
N ARG A 400 -0.37 -9.02 32.06
CA ARG A 400 -0.25 -10.17 31.16
C ARG A 400 1.10 -10.17 30.46
N ASP A 401 1.67 -11.36 30.32
CA ASP A 401 2.86 -11.60 29.51
C ASP A 401 2.42 -12.31 28.24
N LEU A 402 2.02 -11.54 27.23
CA LEU A 402 1.48 -12.11 26.00
C LEU A 402 2.53 -12.92 25.23
N PHE A 403 3.81 -12.56 25.34
CA PHE A 403 4.91 -13.32 24.75
C PHE A 403 5.03 -14.70 25.40
N LEU A 404 4.99 -14.79 26.73
CA LEU A 404 5.03 -16.07 27.45
C LEU A 404 3.78 -16.91 27.19
N GLU A 405 2.60 -16.30 27.17
CA GLU A 405 1.35 -16.98 26.80
C GLU A 405 1.44 -17.58 25.38
N ALA A 406 1.89 -16.79 24.41
CA ALA A 406 2.02 -17.21 23.03
C ALA A 406 3.11 -18.28 22.84
N THR A 407 4.21 -18.19 23.59
CA THR A 407 5.28 -19.19 23.59
C THR A 407 4.76 -20.53 24.09
N LYS A 408 4.06 -20.55 25.23
CA LYS A 408 3.46 -21.77 25.81
C LYS A 408 2.38 -22.37 24.90
N GLY A 409 1.63 -21.52 24.19
CA GLY A 409 0.59 -21.93 23.26
C GLY A 409 1.09 -22.37 21.88
N GLY A 410 2.37 -22.14 21.54
CA GLY A 410 2.87 -22.36 20.18
C GLY A 410 2.19 -21.45 19.15
N TYR A 411 1.92 -20.19 19.53
CA TYR A 411 1.16 -19.23 18.72
C TYR A 411 2.03 -18.32 17.85
N MET A 412 3.36 -18.43 17.95
CA MET A 412 4.30 -17.62 17.20
C MET A 412 5.00 -18.44 16.13
N ILE A 413 5.55 -17.77 15.11
CA ILE A 413 6.40 -18.38 14.10
C ILE A 413 7.63 -18.99 14.80
N GLN A 414 8.01 -20.21 14.42
CA GLN A 414 9.11 -20.94 15.05
C GLN A 414 10.37 -20.91 14.18
N ASN A 415 11.52 -21.05 14.83
CA ASN A 415 12.81 -21.36 14.24
C ASN A 415 13.07 -22.87 14.43
N SER A 416 13.17 -23.61 13.34
CA SER A 416 13.36 -25.07 13.37
C SER A 416 14.77 -25.49 13.79
N THR A 417 15.77 -24.63 13.64
CA THR A 417 17.16 -24.92 14.03
C THR A 417 17.32 -24.87 15.55
N THR A 418 16.77 -23.85 16.19
CA THR A 418 16.84 -23.68 17.65
C THR A 418 15.68 -24.35 18.39
N ASN A 419 14.66 -24.80 17.65
CA ASN A 419 13.40 -25.33 18.18
C ASN A 419 12.74 -24.36 19.18
N SER A 420 12.72 -23.08 18.82
CA SER A 420 12.20 -21.98 19.64
C SER A 420 11.42 -20.98 18.80
N THR A 421 10.83 -19.96 19.42
CA THR A 421 10.19 -18.86 18.68
C THR A 421 11.21 -18.08 17.85
N SER A 422 10.83 -17.69 16.63
CA SER A 422 11.60 -16.76 15.80
C SER A 422 11.52 -15.36 16.40
N ILE A 423 12.68 -14.75 16.64
CA ILE A 423 12.79 -13.45 17.30
C ILE A 423 13.17 -12.36 16.29
N VAL A 424 12.44 -11.25 16.35
CA VAL A 424 12.81 -9.98 15.72
C VAL A 424 13.25 -9.02 16.82
N SER A 425 14.35 -8.31 16.58
CA SER A 425 14.80 -7.23 17.46
C SER A 425 14.39 -5.87 16.91
N SER A 426 13.83 -5.04 17.79
CA SER A 426 13.57 -3.61 17.55
C SER A 426 14.51 -2.74 18.40
N GLY A 427 15.78 -3.15 18.46
CA GLY A 427 16.82 -2.51 19.28
C GLY A 427 16.92 -3.10 20.70
N PRO A 428 17.87 -2.57 21.51
CA PRO A 428 18.14 -3.11 22.85
C PRO A 428 16.89 -3.14 23.73
N GLY A 429 16.63 -4.30 24.34
CA GLY A 429 15.51 -4.51 25.28
C GLY A 429 14.16 -4.83 24.64
N ILE A 430 14.06 -4.89 23.30
CA ILE A 430 12.84 -5.30 22.61
C ILE A 430 13.17 -6.49 21.68
N GLU A 431 13.04 -7.68 22.24
CA GLU A 431 13.04 -8.95 21.51
C GLU A 431 11.61 -9.45 21.44
N ALA A 432 11.11 -9.68 20.23
CA ALA A 432 9.72 -10.00 20.01
C ALA A 432 9.52 -11.20 19.07
N GLY A 433 8.58 -12.06 19.42
CA GLY A 433 8.11 -13.10 18.53
C GLY A 433 6.98 -12.56 17.64
N ILE A 434 6.73 -13.25 16.53
CA ILE A 434 5.72 -12.87 15.53
C ILE A 434 4.55 -13.84 15.61
N VAL A 435 3.33 -13.34 15.71
CA VAL A 435 2.13 -14.20 15.72
C VAL A 435 2.02 -14.97 14.41
N ASP A 436 1.89 -16.29 14.51
CA ASP A 436 1.71 -17.19 13.37
C ASP A 436 0.24 -17.20 12.93
N LEU A 437 -0.05 -16.41 11.90
CA LEU A 437 -1.38 -16.30 11.33
C LEU A 437 -1.79 -17.53 10.51
N THR A 438 -0.94 -18.53 10.31
CA THR A 438 -1.34 -19.83 9.72
C THR A 438 -2.04 -20.72 10.77
N ASN A 439 -1.73 -20.51 12.05
CA ASN A 439 -2.30 -21.26 13.18
C ASN A 439 -3.72 -20.77 13.54
N PRO A 440 -4.79 -21.58 13.34
CA PRO A 440 -6.16 -21.18 13.69
C PRO A 440 -6.34 -20.88 15.19
N THR A 441 -5.63 -21.57 16.07
CA THR A 441 -5.71 -21.34 17.51
C THR A 441 -5.05 -20.02 17.90
N ALA A 442 -3.90 -19.69 17.30
CA ALA A 442 -3.23 -18.40 17.50
C ALA A 442 -4.13 -17.23 17.07
N ARG A 443 -4.78 -17.33 15.90
CA ARG A 443 -5.74 -16.33 15.42
C ARG A 443 -6.90 -16.11 16.41
N ASN A 444 -7.46 -17.19 16.95
CA ASN A 444 -8.55 -17.11 17.93
C ASN A 444 -8.08 -16.50 19.26
N TRP A 445 -6.91 -16.91 19.75
CA TRP A 445 -6.32 -16.35 20.97
C TRP A 445 -6.04 -14.84 20.82
N PHE A 446 -5.40 -14.41 19.73
CA PHE A 446 -5.10 -13.01 19.51
C PHE A 446 -6.37 -12.16 19.36
N ARG A 447 -7.41 -12.68 18.69
CA ARG A 447 -8.74 -12.04 18.69
C ARG A 447 -9.28 -11.80 20.10
N ASN A 448 -9.14 -12.77 21.00
CA ASN A 448 -9.60 -12.62 22.38
C ASN A 448 -8.76 -11.57 23.12
N VAL A 449 -7.44 -11.53 22.91
CA VAL A 449 -6.59 -10.42 23.41
C VAL A 449 -7.13 -9.06 22.96
N LEU A 450 -7.47 -8.90 21.67
CA LEU A 450 -8.04 -7.65 21.17
C LEU A 450 -9.39 -7.31 21.81
N ILE A 451 -10.25 -8.30 22.01
CA ILE A 451 -11.56 -8.10 22.66
C ILE A 451 -11.37 -7.66 24.12
N ASP A 452 -10.54 -8.38 24.85
CA ASP A 452 -10.36 -8.22 26.30
C ASP A 452 -9.57 -6.96 26.65
N GLU A 453 -8.53 -6.64 25.87
CA GLU A 453 -7.58 -5.59 26.22
C GLU A 453 -7.80 -4.28 25.47
N VAL A 454 -8.31 -4.34 24.23
CA VAL A 454 -8.51 -3.14 23.38
C VAL A 454 -9.97 -2.72 23.40
N PHE A 455 -10.87 -3.58 22.92
CA PHE A 455 -12.28 -3.21 22.73
C PHE A 455 -13.08 -3.13 24.03
N SER A 456 -12.65 -3.81 25.10
CA SER A 456 -13.28 -3.70 26.43
C SER A 456 -13.16 -2.30 27.05
N ALA A 457 -12.32 -1.43 26.49
CA ALA A 457 -12.16 -0.03 26.89
C ALA A 457 -12.95 0.95 25.99
N ASN A 458 -13.84 0.48 25.10
CA ASN A 458 -14.59 1.33 24.17
C ASN A 458 -13.69 2.13 23.21
N ILE A 459 -12.59 1.54 22.78
CA ILE A 459 -11.68 2.10 21.76
C ILE A 459 -12.38 2.18 20.40
N SER A 460 -12.11 3.26 19.65
CA SER A 460 -12.73 3.54 18.32
C SER A 460 -11.79 3.27 17.15
N GLY A 461 -10.73 2.50 17.36
CA GLY A 461 -9.74 2.22 16.33
C GLY A 461 -8.32 2.16 16.85
N TYR A 462 -7.38 1.84 15.97
CA TYR A 462 -5.96 1.83 16.28
C TYR A 462 -5.12 1.81 15.01
N MET A 463 -3.86 2.21 15.14
CA MET A 463 -2.85 1.83 14.16
C MET A 463 -2.70 0.31 14.22
N CYS A 464 -2.96 -0.37 13.11
CA CYS A 464 -2.78 -1.80 12.95
C CYS A 464 -1.52 -2.00 12.11
N ASP A 465 -0.40 -1.93 12.80
CA ASP A 465 0.91 -1.68 12.20
C ASP A 465 1.59 -2.97 11.72
N PHE A 466 2.67 -2.81 10.96
CA PHE A 466 3.51 -3.86 10.40
C PHE A 466 2.77 -4.85 9.47
N GLY A 467 3.45 -5.97 9.16
CA GLY A 467 3.01 -7.04 8.27
C GLY A 467 4.12 -7.52 7.32
N GLU A 468 5.17 -6.72 7.16
CA GLU A 468 6.24 -6.82 6.16
C GLU A 468 7.52 -7.51 6.67
N TYR A 469 7.45 -8.15 7.84
CA TYR A 469 8.61 -8.66 8.58
C TYR A 469 8.66 -10.18 8.68
N THR A 470 7.72 -10.90 8.05
CA THR A 470 7.68 -12.36 8.11
C THR A 470 9.04 -12.92 7.67
N PRO A 471 9.73 -13.72 8.51
CA PRO A 471 11.02 -14.26 8.17
C PRO A 471 10.95 -15.14 6.92
N VAL A 472 12.02 -15.12 6.12
CA VAL A 472 12.13 -15.89 4.87
C VAL A 472 13.29 -16.87 4.88
N THR A 473 13.91 -17.07 6.04
CA THR A 473 15.06 -17.96 6.19
C THR A 473 14.63 -19.43 6.12
N PRO A 474 15.50 -20.35 5.68
CA PRO A 474 15.18 -21.78 5.56
C PRO A 474 14.76 -22.46 6.88
N ASP A 475 15.13 -21.89 8.02
CA ASP A 475 14.76 -22.37 9.35
C ASP A 475 13.46 -21.77 9.88
N THR A 476 12.74 -20.97 9.08
CA THR A 476 11.42 -20.47 9.42
C THR A 476 10.38 -21.60 9.32
N GLN A 477 9.66 -21.84 10.41
CA GLN A 477 8.61 -22.84 10.48
C GLN A 477 7.28 -22.25 10.96
N PHE A 478 6.26 -22.36 10.12
CA PHE A 478 4.87 -22.08 10.48
C PHE A 478 4.18 -23.33 11.04
N TYR A 479 3.03 -23.14 11.69
CA TYR A 479 2.12 -24.19 12.11
C TYR A 479 1.70 -25.06 10.92
N ASN A 480 1.36 -24.44 9.78
CA ASN A 480 1.26 -25.18 8.53
C ASN A 480 2.64 -25.34 7.90
N LYS A 481 3.29 -26.48 8.17
CA LYS A 481 4.64 -26.81 7.71
C LYS A 481 4.79 -26.94 6.19
N SER A 482 3.70 -26.95 5.42
CA SER A 482 3.75 -27.02 3.95
C SER A 482 3.92 -25.65 3.30
N ILE A 483 3.87 -24.57 4.06
CA ILE A 483 3.94 -23.20 3.53
C ILE A 483 5.40 -22.79 3.39
N ASP A 484 5.76 -22.33 2.20
CA ASP A 484 7.06 -21.72 1.93
C ASP A 484 7.12 -20.29 2.54
N PRO A 485 8.14 -19.97 3.37
CA PRO A 485 8.35 -18.64 3.92
C PRO A 485 8.38 -17.50 2.88
N MET A 486 8.98 -17.71 1.71
CA MET A 486 9.05 -16.70 0.65
C MET A 486 7.68 -16.35 0.08
N PHE A 487 6.76 -17.32 0.03
CA PHE A 487 5.38 -17.10 -0.42
C PHE A 487 4.53 -16.46 0.68
N TYR A 488 4.68 -16.92 1.92
CA TYR A 488 3.87 -16.40 3.02
C TYR A 488 4.25 -14.98 3.40
N HIS A 489 5.50 -14.59 3.19
CA HIS A 489 5.96 -13.23 3.41
C HIS A 489 5.09 -12.18 2.70
N ASN A 490 4.85 -12.34 1.40
CA ASN A 490 3.98 -11.45 0.64
C ASN A 490 2.48 -11.65 0.93
N GLN A 491 2.09 -12.74 1.59
CA GLN A 491 0.71 -13.00 1.99
C GLN A 491 0.37 -12.39 3.37
N TYR A 492 1.34 -12.31 4.28
CA TYR A 492 1.12 -11.85 5.66
C TYR A 492 0.46 -10.47 5.74
N PRO A 493 0.84 -9.46 4.92
CA PRO A 493 0.16 -8.15 4.89
C PRO A 493 -1.32 -8.19 4.48
N ARG A 494 -1.84 -9.30 3.96
CA ARG A 494 -3.27 -9.54 3.72
C ARG A 494 -3.93 -10.31 4.86
N ASP A 495 -3.26 -11.30 5.40
CA ASP A 495 -3.82 -12.12 6.48
C ASP A 495 -3.92 -11.34 7.80
N TRP A 496 -3.03 -10.36 8.02
CA TRP A 496 -3.08 -9.48 9.18
C TRP A 496 -4.38 -8.65 9.25
N PRO A 497 -4.72 -7.76 8.29
CA PRO A 497 -6.01 -7.07 8.30
C PRO A 497 -7.20 -8.02 8.31
N LYS A 498 -7.11 -9.19 7.67
CA LYS A 498 -8.19 -10.20 7.66
C LYS A 498 -8.50 -10.73 9.07
N LEU A 499 -7.48 -10.91 9.92
CA LEU A 499 -7.68 -11.26 11.33
C LEU A 499 -8.49 -10.18 12.04
N HIS A 500 -8.07 -8.92 11.93
CA HIS A 500 -8.75 -7.80 12.58
C HIS A 500 -10.18 -7.60 12.06
N HIS A 501 -10.37 -7.64 10.73
CA HIS A 501 -11.67 -7.53 10.10
C HIS A 501 -12.67 -8.58 10.60
N SER A 502 -12.19 -9.76 11.00
CA SER A 502 -13.06 -10.80 11.55
C SER A 502 -13.76 -10.39 12.86
N LEU A 503 -13.26 -9.39 13.58
CA LEU A 503 -13.88 -8.85 14.80
C LEU A 503 -15.23 -8.17 14.53
N THR A 504 -15.52 -7.76 13.29
CA THR A 504 -16.86 -7.30 12.85
C THR A 504 -17.98 -8.27 13.24
N LYS A 505 -17.67 -9.57 13.35
CA LYS A 505 -18.63 -10.63 13.67
C LYS A 505 -18.97 -10.71 15.16
N THR A 506 -18.13 -10.17 16.05
CA THR A 506 -18.22 -10.39 17.50
C THR A 506 -18.16 -9.11 18.32
N VAL A 507 -17.62 -8.02 17.78
CA VAL A 507 -17.47 -6.73 18.47
C VAL A 507 -18.37 -5.71 17.78
N SER A 508 -19.48 -5.36 18.42
CA SER A 508 -20.49 -4.46 17.85
C SER A 508 -19.97 -3.05 17.56
N SER A 509 -19.02 -2.55 18.37
CA SER A 509 -18.36 -1.26 18.19
C SER A 509 -17.32 -1.26 17.06
N PHE A 510 -16.88 -2.42 16.57
CA PHE A 510 -15.84 -2.51 15.54
C PHE A 510 -16.25 -1.84 14.23
N LYS A 511 -17.55 -1.90 13.87
CA LYS A 511 -18.06 -1.25 12.64
C LYS A 511 -17.87 0.27 12.61
N GLU A 512 -17.75 0.89 13.79
CA GLU A 512 -17.50 2.34 13.95
C GLU A 512 -16.01 2.65 14.17
N SER A 513 -15.13 1.65 14.04
CA SER A 513 -13.71 1.79 14.31
C SER A 513 -12.92 2.11 13.04
N ILE A 514 -11.84 2.88 13.16
CA ILE A 514 -10.84 3.00 12.08
C ILE A 514 -9.59 2.19 12.41
N LEU A 515 -9.17 1.34 11.48
CA LEU A 515 -7.90 0.61 11.54
C LEU A 515 -7.06 1.07 10.35
N PHE A 516 -5.88 1.60 10.64
CA PHE A 516 -4.96 2.08 9.61
C PHE A 516 -3.66 1.30 9.60
N GLN A 517 -3.23 0.94 8.39
CA GLN A 517 -2.07 0.06 8.15
C GLN A 517 -1.21 0.65 7.04
N ARG A 518 0.11 0.45 7.15
CA ARG A 518 1.08 0.77 6.09
C ARG A 518 1.37 -0.38 5.14
N SER A 519 1.24 -1.61 5.63
CA SER A 519 1.60 -2.83 4.88
C SER A 519 0.37 -3.44 4.27
N SER A 520 0.47 -3.84 3.00
CA SER A 520 -0.64 -4.38 2.24
C SER A 520 -0.14 -5.26 1.10
N ALA A 521 -0.97 -6.22 0.72
CA ALA A 521 -0.78 -7.10 -0.42
C ALA A 521 -2.05 -7.08 -1.28
N LEU A 522 -2.01 -7.76 -2.44
CA LEU A 522 -3.20 -7.87 -3.29
C LEU A 522 -4.35 -8.52 -2.52
N GLY A 523 -5.49 -7.83 -2.46
CA GLY A 523 -6.67 -8.27 -1.73
C GLY A 523 -6.78 -7.74 -0.30
N SER A 524 -5.76 -7.06 0.25
CA SER A 524 -5.85 -6.44 1.59
C SER A 524 -6.97 -5.41 1.69
N GLN A 525 -7.25 -4.67 0.61
CA GLN A 525 -8.25 -3.60 0.59
C GLN A 525 -9.64 -4.05 1.04
N ARG A 526 -10.07 -5.30 0.81
CA ARG A 526 -11.40 -5.79 1.27
C ARG A 526 -11.53 -5.91 2.79
N TYR A 527 -10.40 -5.95 3.50
CA TYR A 527 -10.34 -6.11 4.95
C TYR A 527 -9.96 -4.82 5.67
N MET A 528 -9.52 -3.80 4.93
CA MET A 528 -9.07 -2.51 5.45
C MET A 528 -10.15 -1.44 5.29
N ASN A 529 -10.14 -0.45 6.18
CA ASN A 529 -10.95 0.77 6.02
C ASN A 529 -10.12 2.06 6.04
N LEU A 530 -8.81 1.99 6.28
CA LEU A 530 -7.93 3.14 6.13
C LEU A 530 -6.51 2.68 5.79
N TYR A 531 -5.94 3.24 4.73
CA TYR A 531 -4.51 3.10 4.44
C TYR A 531 -3.72 4.27 5.06
N TRP A 532 -2.47 4.03 5.41
CA TRP A 532 -1.53 5.04 5.86
C TRP A 532 -0.23 4.94 5.06
N ALA A 533 0.29 6.08 4.59
CA ALA A 533 1.46 6.14 3.70
C ALA A 533 2.79 5.67 4.31
N GLY A 534 2.86 5.35 5.60
CA GLY A 534 4.09 4.87 6.25
C GLY A 534 4.96 5.97 6.84
N ASP A 535 6.21 5.60 7.13
CA ASP A 535 7.17 6.37 7.92
C ASP A 535 8.00 7.33 7.05
N GLN A 536 7.38 8.39 6.54
CA GLN A 536 8.15 9.41 5.82
C GLN A 536 9.18 10.10 6.72
N ASP A 537 10.30 10.46 6.13
CA ASP A 537 11.29 11.35 6.73
C ASP A 537 10.68 12.71 7.08
N THR A 538 11.17 13.29 8.16
CA THR A 538 10.79 14.63 8.63
C THR A 538 11.48 15.75 7.82
N ASN A 539 11.45 15.64 6.49
CA ASN A 539 12.12 16.55 5.55
C ASN A 539 11.29 16.83 4.26
N TRP A 540 11.93 17.52 3.31
CA TRP A 540 11.36 17.91 2.01
C TRP A 540 11.81 17.02 0.83
N GLY A 541 12.36 15.85 1.14
CA GLY A 541 12.91 14.89 0.19
C GLY A 541 11.88 14.38 -0.82
N VAL A 542 12.36 13.98 -1.99
CA VAL A 542 11.52 13.52 -3.11
C VAL A 542 11.05 12.10 -2.85
N ASN A 543 11.96 11.23 -2.42
CA ASN A 543 11.71 9.79 -2.33
C ASN A 543 11.15 9.40 -0.96
N ASP A 544 11.44 10.16 0.10
CA ASP A 544 10.97 9.79 1.45
C ASP A 544 10.43 10.95 2.31
N GLY A 545 10.46 12.20 1.83
CA GLY A 545 9.90 13.35 2.55
C GLY A 545 8.42 13.63 2.26
N ILE A 546 7.98 14.87 2.50
CA ILE A 546 6.60 15.31 2.23
C ILE A 546 6.13 15.07 0.78
N LYS A 547 7.05 15.02 -0.19
CA LYS A 547 6.72 14.77 -1.60
C LYS A 547 6.27 13.33 -1.83
N SER A 548 6.97 12.37 -1.23
CA SER A 548 6.70 10.93 -1.41
C SER A 548 5.31 10.55 -0.90
N SER A 549 4.81 11.24 0.14
CA SER A 549 3.43 11.10 0.64
C SER A 549 2.37 11.22 -0.47
N VAL A 550 2.53 12.15 -1.42
CA VAL A 550 1.58 12.32 -2.53
C VAL A 550 1.73 11.18 -3.54
N THR A 551 2.97 10.84 -3.90
CA THR A 551 3.28 9.77 -4.84
C THR A 551 2.75 8.42 -4.35
N VAL A 552 3.03 8.04 -3.10
CA VAL A 552 2.55 6.80 -2.46
C VAL A 552 1.03 6.73 -2.47
N MET A 553 0.36 7.81 -2.06
CA MET A 553 -1.11 7.87 -2.06
C MET A 553 -1.70 7.73 -3.48
N GLY A 554 -1.03 8.29 -4.50
CA GLY A 554 -1.43 8.16 -5.90
C GLY A 554 -1.33 6.72 -6.43
N HIS A 555 -0.19 6.07 -6.21
CA HIS A 555 0.03 4.68 -6.62
C HIS A 555 -0.85 3.69 -5.87
N MET A 556 -1.09 3.91 -4.57
CA MET A 556 -2.03 3.10 -3.79
C MET A 556 -3.46 3.26 -4.29
N GLY A 557 -3.86 4.48 -4.68
CA GLY A 557 -5.16 4.75 -5.29
C GLY A 557 -5.37 3.97 -6.60
N LEU A 558 -4.35 3.96 -7.47
CA LEU A 558 -4.33 3.15 -8.69
C LEU A 558 -4.26 1.64 -8.43
N SER A 559 -3.88 1.24 -7.21
CA SER A 559 -3.88 -0.15 -6.74
C SER A 559 -5.18 -0.58 -6.05
N GLY A 560 -6.22 0.25 -6.09
CA GLY A 560 -7.54 -0.06 -5.56
C GLY A 560 -7.73 0.27 -4.08
N PHE A 561 -6.78 0.98 -3.45
CA PHE A 561 -6.90 1.48 -2.09
C PHE A 561 -7.52 2.87 -2.12
N ALA A 562 -8.85 2.90 -2.04
CA ALA A 562 -9.63 4.09 -2.36
C ALA A 562 -9.44 5.26 -1.38
N HIS A 563 -9.03 5.01 -0.14
CA HIS A 563 -8.84 6.07 0.84
C HIS A 563 -7.73 5.75 1.84
N GLY A 564 -6.91 6.75 2.09
CA GLY A 564 -5.79 6.70 3.01
C GLY A 564 -5.44 8.08 3.55
N HIS A 565 -4.34 8.16 4.27
CA HIS A 565 -3.82 9.41 4.82
C HIS A 565 -2.31 9.36 5.01
N VAL A 566 -1.76 10.52 5.35
CA VAL A 566 -0.33 10.74 5.60
C VAL A 566 -0.12 11.19 7.05
N GLU A 567 1.09 11.02 7.58
CA GLU A 567 1.46 11.63 8.86
C GLU A 567 1.70 13.11 8.70
N ILE A 568 0.95 13.95 9.43
CA ILE A 568 1.20 15.39 9.42
C ILE A 568 2.58 15.65 10.05
N GLY A 569 3.54 15.98 9.18
CA GLY A 569 4.92 16.30 9.54
C GLY A 569 5.92 15.15 9.36
N GLY A 570 5.50 13.99 8.86
CA GLY A 570 6.35 12.79 8.74
C GLY A 570 6.56 12.08 10.08
N TYR A 571 7.45 11.10 10.12
CA TYR A 571 7.73 10.27 11.30
C TYR A 571 9.22 10.21 11.62
N THR A 572 10.05 9.88 10.63
CA THR A 572 11.46 9.53 10.83
C THR A 572 12.31 10.78 11.00
N THR A 573 12.84 10.95 12.20
CA THR A 573 13.93 11.91 12.48
C THR A 573 15.24 11.21 12.18
N THR A 574 16.00 11.76 11.23
CA THR A 574 17.26 11.17 10.80
C THR A 574 18.44 11.98 11.30
N PHE A 575 19.56 11.29 11.45
CA PHE A 575 20.82 11.87 11.91
C PHE A 575 21.83 11.76 10.78
N THR A 576 22.58 12.83 10.58
CA THR A 576 23.76 12.86 9.71
C THR A 576 25.01 13.05 10.57
N GLU A 577 26.19 12.82 10.00
CA GLU A 577 27.46 13.02 10.71
C GLU A 577 27.60 14.45 11.26
N GLU A 578 26.91 15.43 10.66
CA GLU A 578 27.06 16.86 10.97
C GLU A 578 25.80 17.53 11.54
N ALA A 579 24.61 16.94 11.37
CA ALA A 579 23.33 17.56 11.73
C ALA A 579 22.20 16.57 12.03
N VAL A 580 21.19 17.04 12.77
CA VAL A 580 19.89 16.38 12.90
C VAL A 580 18.95 16.90 11.83
N VAL A 581 18.33 16.00 11.07
CA VAL A 581 17.22 16.33 10.18
C VAL A 581 15.93 16.10 10.95
N ASN A 582 15.26 17.19 11.31
CA ASN A 582 14.07 17.21 12.13
C ASN A 582 12.96 18.07 11.52
N ARG A 583 11.76 17.84 12.02
CA ARG A 583 10.55 18.56 11.62
C ARG A 583 10.59 19.99 12.13
N THR A 584 10.53 20.94 11.20
CA THR A 584 10.34 22.37 11.49
C THR A 584 8.85 22.72 11.65
N ALA A 585 8.57 23.89 12.24
CA ALA A 585 7.20 24.42 12.29
C ALA A 585 6.61 24.64 10.88
N GLU A 586 7.44 25.06 9.92
CA GLU A 586 7.05 25.21 8.52
C GLU A 586 6.61 23.89 7.91
N LEU A 587 7.47 22.86 8.02
CA LEU A 587 7.20 21.54 7.46
C LEU A 587 5.92 20.96 8.06
N LEU A 588 5.76 21.04 9.39
CA LEU A 588 4.54 20.60 10.08
C LEU A 588 3.29 21.31 9.54
N GLY A 589 3.37 22.63 9.37
CA GLY A 589 2.28 23.45 8.85
C GLY A 589 1.91 23.12 7.40
N ARG A 590 2.91 23.02 6.51
CA ARG A 590 2.71 22.65 5.09
C ARG A 590 2.19 21.23 4.92
N TRP A 591 2.62 20.29 5.76
CA TRP A 591 2.07 18.94 5.76
C TRP A 591 0.63 18.91 6.27
N GLY A 592 0.29 19.79 7.21
CA GLY A 592 -1.10 20.01 7.63
C GLY A 592 -1.96 20.55 6.49
N GLU A 593 -1.45 21.50 5.70
CA GLU A 593 -2.16 21.97 4.50
C GLU A 593 -2.38 20.83 3.51
N LEU A 594 -1.33 20.05 3.20
CA LEU A 594 -1.40 18.89 2.31
C LEU A 594 -2.46 17.91 2.81
N SER A 595 -2.36 17.45 4.06
CA SER A 595 -3.27 16.45 4.64
C SER A 595 -4.72 16.91 4.64
N ALA A 596 -4.98 18.20 4.83
CA ALA A 596 -6.34 18.75 4.77
C ALA A 596 -6.99 18.61 3.38
N VAL A 597 -6.20 18.56 2.31
CA VAL A 597 -6.67 18.47 0.90
C VAL A 597 -6.26 17.18 0.20
N SER A 598 -5.68 16.21 0.90
CA SER A 598 -5.29 14.90 0.34
C SER A 598 -5.84 13.70 1.11
N SER A 599 -6.05 13.84 2.43
CA SER A 599 -6.30 12.71 3.32
C SER A 599 -7.78 12.45 3.57
N ALA A 600 -8.11 11.17 3.77
CA ALA A 600 -9.42 10.77 4.26
C ALA A 600 -9.58 10.99 5.77
N VAL A 601 -8.47 10.96 6.52
CA VAL A 601 -8.38 11.22 7.97
C VAL A 601 -7.24 12.19 8.24
N PHE A 602 -7.48 13.23 9.05
CA PHE A 602 -6.47 14.23 9.41
C PHE A 602 -5.79 13.83 10.71
N ARG A 603 -4.58 13.26 10.65
CA ARG A 603 -3.89 12.74 11.83
C ARG A 603 -2.45 13.27 11.94
N SER A 604 -2.09 13.67 13.16
CA SER A 604 -0.71 13.99 13.52
C SER A 604 0.04 12.81 14.12
N HIS A 605 1.36 12.90 14.15
CA HIS A 605 2.22 11.98 14.88
C HIS A 605 3.43 12.70 15.48
N GLU A 606 3.81 12.36 16.70
CA GLU A 606 4.99 12.93 17.34
C GLU A 606 6.35 12.53 16.73
N GLY A 607 6.40 11.45 15.93
CA GLY A 607 7.63 10.86 15.40
C GLY A 607 8.37 9.96 16.39
N ASN A 608 9.49 9.39 15.93
CA ASN A 608 10.38 8.51 16.71
C ASN A 608 11.22 9.26 17.77
N VAL A 609 11.46 10.57 17.60
CA VAL A 609 12.23 11.43 18.52
C VAL A 609 11.47 12.74 18.85
N PRO A 610 10.35 12.67 19.61
CA PRO A 610 9.44 13.80 19.79
C PRO A 610 10.10 15.10 20.28
N GLN A 611 11.11 14.99 21.14
CA GLN A 611 11.78 16.13 21.79
C GLN A 611 12.60 17.01 20.84
N LEU A 612 12.96 16.51 19.65
CA LEU A 612 13.70 17.27 18.64
C LEU A 612 12.81 17.85 17.55
N ASN A 613 11.52 17.48 17.52
CA ASN A 613 10.62 17.84 16.44
C ASN A 613 9.63 18.91 16.87
N ALA A 614 9.30 19.82 15.96
CA ALA A 614 8.13 20.66 16.13
C ALA A 614 6.87 19.77 16.23
N GLN A 615 6.11 19.94 17.30
CA GLN A 615 4.82 19.32 17.51
C GLN A 615 3.73 20.36 17.28
N PHE A 616 2.54 19.90 16.92
CA PHE A 616 1.40 20.80 16.76
C PHE A 616 1.10 21.55 18.07
N TYR A 617 1.51 21.01 19.22
CA TYR A 617 1.34 21.65 20.52
C TYR A 617 2.63 22.29 21.09
N THR A 618 3.71 22.41 20.31
CA THR A 618 4.98 23.02 20.79
C THR A 618 4.78 24.42 21.34
N ASN A 619 3.99 25.26 20.66
CA ASN A 619 3.62 26.60 21.12
C ASN A 619 2.26 27.02 20.56
N SER A 620 1.80 28.22 20.89
CA SER A 620 0.50 28.73 20.43
C SER A 620 0.41 28.89 18.91
N THR A 621 1.51 29.25 18.24
CA THR A 621 1.54 29.47 16.78
C THR A 621 1.46 28.15 16.02
N THR A 622 2.23 27.12 16.41
CA THR A 622 2.14 25.80 15.77
C THR A 622 0.75 25.17 15.96
N TYR A 623 0.14 25.36 17.13
CA TYR A 623 -1.21 24.85 17.38
C TYR A 623 -2.24 25.64 16.58
N ALA A 624 -2.14 26.97 16.52
CA ALA A 624 -3.06 27.78 15.73
C ALA A 624 -3.04 27.40 14.24
N TYR A 625 -1.86 27.13 13.68
CA TYR A 625 -1.73 26.67 12.29
C TYR A 625 -2.33 25.26 12.12
N TYR A 626 -2.07 24.33 13.04
CA TYR A 626 -2.68 23.00 13.00
C TYR A 626 -4.22 23.06 13.11
N ALA A 627 -4.76 23.88 14.02
CA ALA A 627 -6.19 24.08 14.20
C ALA A 627 -6.83 24.72 12.95
N TYR A 628 -6.13 25.67 12.31
CA TYR A 628 -6.55 26.23 11.02
C TYR A 628 -6.65 25.12 9.95
N ASN A 629 -5.63 24.28 9.81
CA ASN A 629 -5.63 23.18 8.85
C ASN A 629 -6.71 22.12 9.18
N ALA A 630 -6.96 21.84 10.45
CA ALA A 630 -8.04 20.95 10.88
C ALA A 630 -9.44 21.52 10.53
N ARG A 631 -9.63 22.84 10.61
CA ARG A 631 -10.86 23.51 10.12
C ARG A 631 -10.97 23.43 8.59
N MET A 632 -9.86 23.60 7.87
CA MET A 632 -9.84 23.41 6.40
C MET A 632 -10.25 21.98 6.03
N PHE A 633 -9.66 20.97 6.67
CA PHE A 633 -10.03 19.57 6.49
C PHE A 633 -11.52 19.32 6.77
N ARG A 634 -12.04 19.85 7.89
CA ARG A 634 -13.46 19.72 8.25
C ARG A 634 -14.38 20.40 7.23
N SER A 635 -13.97 21.51 6.64
CA SER A 635 -14.78 22.22 5.63
C SER A 635 -14.95 21.42 4.32
N LEU A 636 -14.08 20.43 4.07
CA LEU A 636 -14.20 19.49 2.95
C LEU A 636 -14.99 18.21 3.29
N ALA A 637 -15.51 18.08 4.52
CA ALA A 637 -16.21 16.88 4.99
C ALA A 637 -17.35 16.44 4.04
N THR A 638 -18.22 17.38 3.64
CA THR A 638 -19.36 17.09 2.77
C THR A 638 -18.92 16.57 1.40
N TYR A 639 -17.93 17.24 0.79
CA TYR A 639 -17.34 16.85 -0.50
C TYR A 639 -16.63 15.49 -0.44
N ARG A 640 -15.70 15.33 0.52
CA ARG A 640 -15.00 14.06 0.74
C ARG A 640 -16.01 12.93 0.95
N ARG A 641 -17.05 13.17 1.74
CA ARG A 641 -18.00 12.12 2.08
C ARG A 641 -18.84 11.69 0.88
N ARG A 642 -19.26 12.61 0.01
CA ARG A 642 -19.89 12.25 -1.26
C ARG A 642 -18.98 11.30 -2.05
N ILE A 643 -17.71 11.63 -2.22
CA ILE A 643 -16.75 10.78 -2.96
C ILE A 643 -16.65 9.39 -2.32
N LEU A 644 -16.47 9.34 -1.00
CA LEU A 644 -16.37 8.07 -0.28
C LEU A 644 -17.62 7.19 -0.48
N ASP A 645 -18.81 7.78 -0.41
CA ASP A 645 -20.10 7.07 -0.47
C ASP A 645 -20.51 6.66 -1.89
N THR A 646 -20.17 7.50 -2.89
CA THR A 646 -20.69 7.36 -4.26
C THR A 646 -19.66 6.83 -5.25
N GLU A 647 -18.38 7.07 -5.02
CA GLU A 647 -17.30 6.71 -5.94
C GLU A 647 -16.40 5.64 -5.31
N SER A 648 -15.83 5.87 -4.13
CA SER A 648 -14.93 4.90 -3.49
C SER A 648 -15.66 3.60 -3.13
N LYS A 649 -16.78 3.68 -2.42
CA LYS A 649 -17.56 2.50 -2.00
C LYS A 649 -18.17 1.74 -3.18
N LYS A 650 -18.64 2.45 -4.21
CA LYS A 650 -19.40 1.84 -5.32
C LYS A 650 -18.56 1.48 -6.53
N LEU A 651 -17.43 2.13 -6.74
CA LEU A 651 -16.60 2.00 -7.93
C LEU A 651 -15.12 1.73 -7.61
N GLY A 652 -14.70 1.81 -6.34
CA GLY A 652 -13.31 1.63 -5.93
C GLY A 652 -12.41 2.84 -6.21
N TRP A 653 -12.95 3.95 -6.70
CA TRP A 653 -12.16 5.10 -7.12
C TRP A 653 -11.51 5.82 -5.94
N PRO A 654 -10.23 6.21 -6.05
CA PRO A 654 -9.52 6.81 -4.94
C PRO A 654 -9.94 8.26 -4.70
N LEU A 655 -9.75 8.70 -3.46
CA LEU A 655 -9.99 10.08 -3.04
C LEU A 655 -8.96 11.02 -3.70
N LEU A 656 -7.67 10.71 -3.58
CA LEU A 656 -6.57 11.36 -4.29
C LEU A 656 -6.35 10.66 -5.63
N ARG A 657 -6.33 11.42 -6.73
CA ARG A 657 -6.21 10.91 -8.10
C ARG A 657 -5.07 11.60 -8.82
N MET A 658 -4.14 10.80 -9.34
CA MET A 658 -3.06 11.30 -10.20
C MET A 658 -3.64 11.91 -11.49
N PRO A 659 -3.05 12.98 -12.03
CA PRO A 659 -3.57 13.63 -13.24
C PRO A 659 -3.71 12.71 -14.46
N VAL A 660 -2.82 11.72 -14.60
CA VAL A 660 -2.85 10.73 -15.69
C VAL A 660 -4.18 9.97 -15.78
N ILE A 661 -4.91 9.82 -14.66
CA ILE A 661 -6.22 9.13 -14.63
C ILE A 661 -7.23 9.79 -15.59
N TYR A 662 -7.18 11.12 -15.70
CA TYR A 662 -8.07 11.91 -16.55
C TYR A 662 -7.43 12.32 -17.87
N HIS A 663 -6.10 12.41 -17.91
CA HIS A 663 -5.34 12.89 -19.07
C HIS A 663 -4.26 11.88 -19.50
N PRO A 664 -4.65 10.64 -19.86
CA PRO A 664 -3.71 9.57 -20.15
C PRO A 664 -2.92 9.76 -21.45
N ASP A 665 -3.24 10.75 -22.27
CA ASP A 665 -2.51 11.09 -23.51
C ASP A 665 -1.63 12.34 -23.37
N ASP A 666 -1.76 13.09 -22.26
CA ASP A 666 -0.98 14.29 -22.00
C ASP A 666 0.39 13.91 -21.41
N ALA A 667 1.45 14.13 -22.18
CA ALA A 667 2.82 13.80 -21.79
C ALA A 667 3.29 14.50 -20.51
N LYS A 668 2.78 15.70 -20.20
CA LYS A 668 3.08 16.36 -18.92
C LYS A 668 2.30 15.72 -17.79
N ALA A 669 1.01 15.44 -17.99
CA ALA A 669 0.17 14.81 -16.96
C ALA A 669 0.66 13.42 -16.54
N LYS A 670 1.20 12.64 -17.49
CA LYS A 670 1.85 11.33 -17.23
C LYS A 670 3.01 11.39 -16.24
N ASN A 671 3.74 12.51 -16.24
CA ASN A 671 4.95 12.70 -15.46
C ASN A 671 4.72 13.44 -14.13
N ILE A 672 3.48 13.83 -13.81
CA ILE A 672 3.19 14.46 -12.52
C ILE A 672 3.13 13.39 -11.43
N SER A 673 3.96 13.54 -10.41
CA SER A 673 4.08 12.64 -9.27
C SER A 673 3.43 13.25 -8.04
N TYR A 674 4.06 14.30 -7.51
CA TYR A 674 3.70 14.96 -6.25
C TYR A 674 3.31 16.43 -6.44
N GLU A 675 3.63 17.00 -7.60
CA GLU A 675 3.49 18.42 -7.90
C GLU A 675 2.03 18.86 -7.90
N SER A 676 1.12 17.99 -8.32
CA SER A 676 -0.31 18.24 -8.27
C SER A 676 -1.14 16.97 -8.41
N PHE A 677 -2.36 17.02 -7.91
CA PHE A 677 -3.29 15.90 -7.97
C PHE A 677 -4.74 16.41 -7.96
N TYR A 678 -5.65 15.53 -8.34
CA TYR A 678 -7.08 15.76 -8.16
C TYR A 678 -7.54 15.21 -6.81
N LEU A 679 -8.32 15.99 -6.06
CA LEU A 679 -9.11 15.50 -4.93
C LEU A 679 -10.53 15.25 -5.46
N GLY A 680 -10.90 14.00 -5.71
CA GLY A 680 -12.09 13.66 -6.47
C GLY A 680 -11.97 14.10 -7.94
N ALA A 681 -13.06 14.61 -8.53
CA ALA A 681 -13.05 15.17 -9.89
C ALA A 681 -13.13 16.71 -9.91
N ASP A 682 -13.60 17.32 -8.83
CA ASP A 682 -14.00 18.74 -8.82
C ASP A 682 -12.92 19.68 -8.26
N LEU A 683 -11.87 19.14 -7.63
CA LEU A 683 -10.74 19.93 -7.09
C LEU A 683 -9.41 19.46 -7.66
N TYR A 684 -8.59 20.42 -8.09
CA TYR A 684 -7.18 20.24 -8.47
C TYR A 684 -6.29 20.97 -7.48
N VAL A 685 -5.28 20.30 -6.96
CA VAL A 685 -4.44 20.78 -5.85
C VAL A 685 -2.98 20.78 -6.30
N ALA A 686 -2.27 21.86 -6.02
CA ALA A 686 -0.82 21.96 -6.14
C ALA A 686 -0.23 22.38 -4.77
N PRO A 687 0.19 21.41 -3.93
CA PRO A 687 0.70 21.70 -2.60
C PRO A 687 2.06 22.42 -2.64
N VAL A 688 2.38 23.17 -1.58
CA VAL A 688 3.74 23.70 -1.39
C VAL A 688 4.58 22.62 -0.71
N LEU A 689 5.55 22.07 -1.45
CA LEU A 689 6.36 20.93 -1.01
C LEU A 689 7.86 21.26 -0.95
N ASP A 690 8.22 22.53 -0.87
CA ASP A 690 9.58 23.00 -0.65
C ASP A 690 9.60 24.12 0.39
N SER A 691 10.67 24.18 1.20
CA SER A 691 10.82 25.16 2.29
C SER A 691 10.93 26.61 1.78
N GLY A 692 10.40 27.54 2.56
CA GLY A 692 10.45 28.99 2.35
C GLY A 692 9.59 29.49 1.20
N ARG A 693 8.75 28.64 0.60
CA ARG A 693 7.97 28.99 -0.60
C ARG A 693 6.61 29.56 -0.23
N THR A 694 6.22 30.62 -0.93
CA THR A 694 4.89 31.27 -0.82
C THR A 694 4.17 31.36 -2.18
N SER A 695 4.68 30.64 -3.18
CA SER A 695 4.08 30.47 -4.50
C SER A 695 4.51 29.14 -5.09
N VAL A 696 3.65 28.56 -5.93
CA VAL A 696 3.91 27.30 -6.64
C VAL A 696 3.77 27.51 -8.14
N GLU A 697 4.56 26.78 -8.90
CA GLU A 697 4.35 26.58 -10.34
C GLU A 697 3.51 25.31 -10.52
N VAL A 698 2.45 25.38 -11.32
CA VAL A 698 1.51 24.27 -11.53
C VAL A 698 1.14 24.15 -13.00
N TYR A 699 1.25 22.93 -13.53
CA TYR A 699 0.68 22.58 -14.83
C TYR A 699 -0.80 22.21 -14.65
N LEU A 700 -1.66 22.86 -15.43
CA LEU A 700 -3.10 22.57 -15.46
C LEU A 700 -3.39 21.72 -16.70
N PRO A 701 -3.73 20.42 -16.57
CA PRO A 701 -3.90 19.53 -17.71
C PRO A 701 -5.26 19.69 -18.39
N GLY A 702 -5.37 19.15 -19.61
CA GLY A 702 -6.61 19.12 -20.38
C GLY A 702 -7.08 20.48 -20.89
N THR A 703 -8.38 20.63 -21.14
CA THR A 703 -9.00 21.86 -21.69
C THR A 703 -9.96 22.54 -20.72
N GLU A 704 -10.10 22.00 -19.52
CA GLU A 704 -11.02 22.51 -18.50
C GLU A 704 -10.62 23.89 -17.99
N THR A 705 -11.56 24.59 -17.37
CA THR A 705 -11.27 25.83 -16.63
C THR A 705 -10.97 25.51 -15.17
N PHE A 706 -9.90 26.09 -14.64
CA PHE A 706 -9.48 25.95 -13.25
C PHE A 706 -9.66 27.29 -12.52
N THR A 707 -10.55 27.33 -11.53
CA THR A 707 -10.86 28.53 -10.75
C THR A 707 -10.16 28.48 -9.40
N HIS A 708 -9.18 29.34 -9.18
CA HIS A 708 -8.40 29.36 -7.94
C HIS A 708 -9.24 29.78 -6.74
N VAL A 709 -9.29 28.95 -5.69
CA VAL A 709 -10.31 29.09 -4.62
C VAL A 709 -10.15 30.35 -3.76
N TRP A 710 -8.92 30.86 -3.63
CA TRP A 710 -8.64 32.00 -2.74
C TRP A 710 -8.91 33.36 -3.37
N ASN A 711 -8.74 33.49 -4.69
CA ASN A 711 -8.88 34.78 -5.37
C ASN A 711 -9.88 34.77 -6.55
N GLY A 712 -10.49 33.62 -6.85
CA GLY A 712 -11.49 33.46 -7.91
C GLY A 712 -10.94 33.60 -9.33
N LYS A 713 -9.62 33.75 -9.52
CA LYS A 713 -9.02 33.88 -10.84
C LYS A 713 -9.16 32.55 -11.60
N LYS A 714 -9.61 32.66 -12.86
CA LYS A 714 -9.79 31.51 -13.77
C LYS A 714 -8.56 31.35 -14.66
N TYR A 715 -8.20 30.10 -14.89
CA TYR A 715 -7.14 29.67 -15.79
C TYR A 715 -7.68 28.58 -16.72
N HIS A 716 -7.12 28.46 -17.92
CA HIS A 716 -7.48 27.38 -18.86
C HIS A 716 -6.46 26.25 -18.77
N GLY A 717 -6.88 25.00 -18.99
CA GLY A 717 -5.95 23.87 -19.09
C GLY A 717 -4.97 24.00 -20.27
N GLY A 718 -3.96 23.14 -20.28
CA GLY A 718 -2.88 23.10 -21.27
C GLY A 718 -1.74 24.08 -21.00
N GLN A 719 -1.69 24.71 -19.83
CA GLN A 719 -0.67 25.71 -19.50
C GLN A 719 -0.05 25.51 -18.11
N THR A 720 1.18 25.99 -17.96
CA THR A 720 1.86 26.10 -16.67
C THR A 720 1.68 27.52 -16.14
N ILE A 721 1.23 27.67 -14.90
CA ILE A 721 1.02 28.96 -14.24
C ILE A 721 1.79 29.04 -12.94
N ARG A 722 2.06 30.26 -12.48
CA ARG A 722 2.56 30.53 -11.13
C ARG A 722 1.48 31.21 -10.30
N VAL A 723 1.18 30.66 -9.13
CA VAL A 723 0.15 31.19 -8.22
C VAL A 723 0.69 31.40 -6.82
N ALA A 724 0.14 32.39 -6.11
CA ALA A 724 0.44 32.61 -4.71
C ALA A 724 -0.12 31.47 -3.85
N ALA A 725 0.70 30.96 -2.95
CA ALA A 725 0.37 29.92 -1.98
C ALA A 725 1.02 30.25 -0.61
N PRO A 726 0.65 31.37 0.03
CA PRO A 726 1.15 31.70 1.37
C PRO A 726 0.67 30.65 2.40
N TYR A 727 1.25 30.68 3.61
CA TYR A 727 0.84 29.77 4.70
C TYR A 727 -0.67 29.90 5.01
N GLY A 728 -1.33 28.76 5.17
CA GLY A 728 -2.78 28.59 5.28
C GLY A 728 -3.54 28.58 3.95
N LYS A 729 -2.90 28.81 2.80
CA LYS A 729 -3.57 28.97 1.50
C LYS A 729 -2.88 28.15 0.41
N PRO A 730 -2.90 26.80 0.49
CA PRO A 730 -2.35 25.95 -0.56
C PRO A 730 -3.04 26.22 -1.91
N ALA A 731 -2.35 26.06 -3.03
CA ALA A 731 -2.97 26.32 -4.33
C ALA A 731 -4.01 25.24 -4.65
N VAL A 732 -5.29 25.61 -4.59
CA VAL A 732 -6.43 24.75 -4.87
C VAL A 732 -7.30 25.41 -5.92
N PHE A 733 -7.80 24.62 -6.85
CA PHE A 733 -8.63 25.06 -7.96
C PHE A 733 -9.91 24.22 -8.04
N VAL A 734 -11.04 24.89 -8.23
CA VAL A 734 -12.26 24.21 -8.69
C VAL A 734 -12.14 23.94 -10.18
N VAL A 735 -12.40 22.70 -10.58
CA VAL A 735 -12.32 22.24 -11.97
C VAL A 735 -13.70 22.38 -12.62
N GLY A 736 -13.75 23.08 -13.75
CA GLY A 736 -14.98 23.33 -14.50
C GLY A 736 -16.05 24.02 -13.64
N GLN A 737 -17.29 23.53 -13.75
CA GLN A 737 -18.38 23.88 -12.84
C GLN A 737 -18.74 22.65 -12.00
N PRO A 738 -18.67 22.73 -10.65
CA PRO A 738 -19.06 21.63 -9.78
C PRO A 738 -20.47 21.14 -10.09
N LYS A 739 -20.62 19.83 -10.25
CA LYS A 739 -21.94 19.20 -10.50
C LYS A 739 -22.81 19.16 -9.24
N HIS A 740 -22.19 19.30 -8.07
CA HIS A 740 -22.82 19.22 -6.76
C HIS A 740 -22.47 20.44 -5.91
N ASN A 741 -23.32 20.76 -4.94
CA ASN A 741 -23.13 21.89 -4.02
C ASN A 741 -22.38 21.49 -2.73
N ASP A 742 -21.68 20.36 -2.76
CA ASP A 742 -20.97 19.77 -1.62
C ASP A 742 -19.62 20.44 -1.31
N LEU A 743 -19.14 21.32 -2.20
CA LEU A 743 -18.01 22.22 -1.96
C LEU A 743 -18.40 23.53 -1.25
N LYS A 744 -19.69 23.76 -0.95
CA LYS A 744 -20.18 25.02 -0.36
C LYS A 744 -19.40 25.41 0.90
N ASP A 745 -19.24 24.48 1.83
CA ASP A 745 -18.61 24.73 3.14
C ASP A 745 -17.12 25.08 2.98
N PHE A 746 -16.41 24.40 2.07
CA PHE A 746 -15.02 24.71 1.74
C PHE A 746 -14.86 26.07 1.07
N LEU A 747 -15.74 26.43 0.13
CA LEU A 747 -15.71 27.73 -0.53
C LEU A 747 -16.11 28.87 0.42
N GLU A 748 -16.94 28.59 1.43
CA GLU A 748 -17.22 29.53 2.51
C GLU A 748 -16.02 29.70 3.45
N PHE A 749 -15.37 28.60 3.84
CA PHE A 749 -14.11 28.62 4.58
C PHE A 749 -13.06 29.45 3.84
N ALA A 750 -12.82 29.18 2.56
CA ALA A 750 -11.84 29.90 1.75
C ALA A 750 -12.12 31.42 1.68
N ARG A 751 -13.40 31.81 1.55
CA ARG A 751 -13.80 33.23 1.57
C ARG A 751 -13.58 33.88 2.93
N LYS A 752 -13.97 33.21 4.02
CA LYS A 752 -13.85 33.71 5.40
C LYS A 752 -12.38 33.87 5.81
N GLU A 753 -11.55 32.89 5.47
CA GLU A 753 -10.14 32.82 5.86
C GLU A 753 -9.20 33.53 4.86
N ASN A 754 -9.73 34.14 3.79
CA ASN A 754 -8.89 34.79 2.77
C ASN A 754 -8.05 35.96 3.34
N GLY A 755 -8.51 36.61 4.41
CA GLY A 755 -7.77 37.64 5.12
C GLY A 755 -6.80 37.12 6.18
N THR A 756 -6.88 35.83 6.54
CA THR A 756 -6.07 35.23 7.61
C THR A 756 -4.60 35.17 7.19
N VAL A 757 -3.72 35.59 8.11
CA VAL A 757 -2.27 35.53 7.95
C VAL A 757 -1.73 34.54 8.98
N ILE A 758 -1.07 33.49 8.48
CA ILE A 758 -0.39 32.51 9.32
C ILE A 758 1.10 32.89 9.40
N HIS A 759 1.60 32.98 10.62
CA HIS A 759 3.02 33.13 10.91
C HIS A 759 3.62 31.77 11.24
N VAL A 760 4.84 31.52 10.77
CA VAL A 760 5.56 30.26 10.93
C VAL A 760 6.86 30.52 11.67
#